data_AF-A0A345WKN5-F1
#
_entry.id   AF-A0A345WKN5-F1
#
_cell.length_a   1.000
_cell.length_b   1.000
_cell.length_c   1.000
_cell.angle_alpha   90.00
_cell.angle_beta   90.00
_cell.angle_gamma   90.00
#
_symmetry.space_group_name_H-M   'P 1'
#
loop_
_entity.id
_entity.type
_entity.pdbx_description
1 polymer ?
#
loop_
_entity_poly.entity_id
_entity_poly.type
_entity_poly.pdbx_seq_one_letter_code
_entity_poly.pdbx_strand_id
1 'polypeptide(L)'
;MKRMMATAALVALATGSGAQQPARTVQQDFDAAEQLDTGTDKAAALAAWEALERRVASRPRSHAIVLVRKSAALLALDRKDEANAAAQAGLAILPADDPSLRADRFRASFNLGRIAMTSLDYATAADWFAKAEAIADTPRDKMVANLALVQTTTFTDPAAAAAAQARLDPLVASAKLDAASLGTIAEAKGTMQLNRGEIPAAQATFRDAVRAFGGMNTQRIDVRDVSVRSDAAIAYLLGGNETEARRYVAMTGAGATSIGLIDPGVAMVPPDCGGEAGLKPDDMAVVEFSIADDGTAQGVRPIYAAGGGKVALEFARAVRQWAWTADQVKAMPTFLRYNARVEVRCNLAFQRPSIGDGLDAELVAWGRGKGLTFAEKPDAPAIALVAQRHALAEVAAAGDTLTALPALFALVENPVLPRDERRVYAQRALVIAAANGAPAPAKLSLDLAIRTAATADIHKPLVFRRLIEPMLAEPAYAADPQSRAALSLLLVDREATGARTGKEALLRQVANDPQLSASDPLKVGALIRLASIAQTRGDLPAARAAFAASGLAASQCALIDKQPAVASYGHDAYPDEARRWGMGGWTRMQFDVAADGTVKGARPIVAYPPFVFGKPSTAMITTTRFNKTYRPDGGVGCGAFTTNVRYKLGG
;
A
#
# COMPACT_ATOMS: atom_id res chain seq x y z
N MET A 1 66.08 -46.36 -40.17
CA MET A 1 66.32 -46.81 -41.55
C MET A 1 65.03 -46.67 -42.34
N LYS A 2 64.98 -45.79 -43.37
CA LYS A 2 64.04 -45.72 -44.51
C LYS A 2 62.51 -45.63 -44.18
N ARG A 3 61.68 -44.76 -44.75
CA ARG A 3 61.76 -43.85 -45.91
C ARG A 3 60.56 -42.88 -45.80
N MET A 4 60.77 -41.63 -46.19
CA MET A 4 59.73 -40.70 -46.63
C MET A 4 58.92 -41.31 -47.79
N MET A 5 57.62 -41.03 -47.84
CA MET A 5 56.90 -40.70 -49.09
C MET A 5 55.70 -39.81 -48.77
N ALA A 6 55.63 -38.69 -49.48
CA ALA A 6 54.57 -37.70 -49.44
C ALA A 6 53.43 -38.10 -50.38
N THR A 7 52.17 -37.79 -50.02
CA THR A 7 51.16 -37.51 -51.04
C THR A 7 50.02 -36.61 -50.52
N ALA A 8 49.93 -35.45 -51.19
CA ALA A 8 48.75 -34.68 -51.61
C ALA A 8 47.61 -34.36 -50.63
N ALA A 9 47.49 -33.06 -50.36
CA ALA A 9 46.29 -32.39 -49.87
C ALA A 9 45.17 -32.40 -50.93
N LEU A 10 43.96 -32.78 -50.52
CA LEU A 10 42.70 -32.44 -51.18
C LEU A 10 41.93 -31.50 -50.26
N VAL A 11 41.95 -30.21 -50.59
CA VAL A 11 41.03 -29.21 -50.03
C VAL A 11 39.68 -29.44 -50.70
N ALA A 12 38.78 -30.14 -50.02
CA ALA A 12 37.36 -30.15 -50.39
C ALA A 12 36.76 -28.81 -49.96
N LEU A 13 36.56 -27.91 -50.93
CA LEU A 13 35.65 -26.77 -50.80
C LEU A 13 34.23 -27.32 -50.60
N ALA A 14 33.84 -27.50 -49.34
CA ALA A 14 32.44 -27.68 -48.99
C ALA A 14 31.74 -26.34 -49.25
N THR A 15 31.12 -26.20 -50.43
CA THR A 15 30.04 -25.26 -50.64
C THR A 15 28.94 -25.63 -49.66
N GLY A 16 28.89 -24.92 -48.53
CA GLY A 16 27.77 -24.97 -47.60
C GLY A 16 26.54 -24.45 -48.33
N SER A 17 25.82 -25.35 -48.98
CA SER A 17 24.41 -25.16 -49.33
C SER A 17 23.68 -25.01 -48.00
N GLY A 18 23.56 -23.77 -47.52
CA GLY A 18 22.64 -23.43 -46.44
C GLY A 18 21.24 -23.80 -46.93
N ALA A 19 20.79 -25.01 -46.61
CA ALA A 19 19.43 -25.43 -46.82
C ALA A 19 18.56 -24.46 -46.03
N GLN A 20 17.96 -23.51 -46.74
CA GLN A 20 17.03 -22.55 -46.19
C GLN A 20 15.85 -23.37 -45.65
N GLN A 21 15.79 -23.53 -44.33
CA GLN A 21 14.70 -24.24 -43.68
C GLN A 21 13.38 -23.63 -44.18
N PRO A 22 12.40 -24.45 -44.61
CA PRO A 22 11.15 -23.93 -45.13
C PRO A 22 10.50 -23.03 -44.07
N ALA A 23 10.09 -21.83 -44.50
CA ALA A 23 9.51 -20.84 -43.60
C ALA A 23 8.25 -21.43 -42.93
N ARG A 24 8.15 -21.32 -41.60
CA ARG A 24 7.01 -21.84 -40.83
C ARG A 24 5.70 -21.20 -41.30
N THR A 25 4.68 -22.03 -41.45
CA THR A 25 3.33 -21.57 -41.82
C THR A 25 2.70 -20.79 -40.68
N VAL A 26 1.69 -19.97 -40.97
CA VAL A 26 0.93 -19.22 -39.94
C VAL A 26 0.27 -20.17 -38.94
N GLN A 27 -0.21 -21.33 -39.39
CA GLN A 27 -0.79 -22.35 -38.51
C GLN A 27 0.26 -22.96 -37.57
N GLN A 28 1.45 -23.28 -38.09
CA GLN A 28 2.55 -23.82 -37.26
C GLN A 28 2.99 -22.82 -36.18
N ASP A 29 3.00 -21.53 -36.48
CA ASP A 29 3.30 -20.49 -35.49
C ASP A 29 2.17 -20.29 -34.48
N PHE A 30 0.90 -20.42 -34.94
CA PHE A 30 -0.26 -20.39 -34.05
C PHE A 30 -0.22 -21.56 -33.05
N ASP A 31 -0.01 -22.78 -33.52
CA ASP A 31 0.06 -23.99 -32.67
C ASP A 31 1.23 -23.89 -31.68
N ALA A 32 2.37 -23.33 -32.11
CA ALA A 32 3.52 -23.09 -31.24
C ALA A 32 3.23 -22.01 -30.18
N ALA A 33 2.56 -20.93 -30.54
CA ALA A 33 2.15 -19.89 -29.60
C ALA A 33 1.12 -20.42 -28.58
N GLU A 34 0.18 -21.26 -29.01
CA GLU A 34 -0.78 -21.92 -28.13
C GLU A 34 -0.10 -22.89 -27.15
N GLN A 35 0.88 -23.68 -27.63
CA GLN A 35 1.67 -24.53 -26.77
C GLN A 35 2.42 -23.73 -25.69
N LEU A 36 3.05 -22.62 -26.07
CA LEU A 36 3.71 -21.71 -25.12
C LEU A 36 2.70 -21.09 -24.13
N ASP A 37 1.49 -20.74 -24.59
CA ASP A 37 0.43 -20.17 -23.75
C ASP A 37 -0.05 -21.17 -22.69
N THR A 38 0.04 -22.48 -22.93
CA THR A 38 -0.25 -23.50 -21.90
C THR A 38 0.88 -23.68 -20.88
N GLY A 39 2.11 -23.29 -21.22
CA GLY A 39 3.30 -23.42 -20.37
C GLY A 39 3.43 -22.33 -19.30
N THR A 40 4.55 -22.34 -18.58
CA THR A 40 4.88 -21.37 -17.52
C THR A 40 5.61 -20.12 -18.04
N ASP A 41 6.28 -20.20 -19.18
CA ASP A 41 7.01 -19.08 -19.78
C ASP A 41 6.07 -18.13 -20.55
N LYS A 42 5.42 -17.25 -19.80
CA LYS A 42 4.47 -16.28 -20.35
C LYS A 42 5.13 -15.20 -21.19
N ALA A 43 6.42 -14.92 -20.97
CA ALA A 43 7.17 -13.98 -21.78
C ALA A 43 7.41 -14.55 -23.19
N ALA A 44 7.78 -15.82 -23.30
CA ALA A 44 7.90 -16.50 -24.59
C ALA A 44 6.55 -16.60 -25.31
N ALA A 45 5.47 -16.92 -24.59
CA ALA A 45 4.12 -16.94 -25.15
C ALA A 45 3.73 -15.56 -25.73
N LEU A 46 3.97 -14.49 -24.97
CA LEU A 46 3.69 -13.13 -25.44
C LEU A 46 4.47 -12.78 -26.71
N ALA A 47 5.78 -13.03 -26.72
CA ALA A 47 6.62 -12.76 -27.89
C ALA A 47 6.14 -13.52 -29.14
N ALA A 48 5.68 -14.77 -28.97
CA ALA A 48 5.09 -15.55 -30.05
C ALA A 48 3.78 -14.93 -30.58
N TRP A 49 2.90 -14.47 -29.70
CA TRP A 49 1.66 -13.80 -30.10
C TRP A 49 1.90 -12.45 -30.81
N GLU A 50 2.85 -11.64 -30.34
CA GLU A 50 3.23 -10.36 -30.98
C GLU A 50 3.87 -10.56 -32.35
N ALA A 51 4.66 -11.63 -32.52
CA ALA A 51 5.18 -12.02 -33.84
C ALA A 51 4.04 -12.41 -34.79
N LEU A 52 3.08 -13.19 -34.30
CA LEU A 52 1.94 -13.66 -35.11
C LEU A 52 1.00 -12.52 -35.49
N GLU A 53 0.73 -11.59 -34.56
CA GLU A 53 -0.12 -10.41 -34.78
C GLU A 53 0.30 -9.64 -36.02
N ARG A 54 1.60 -9.37 -36.18
CA ARG A 54 2.17 -8.69 -37.35
C ARG A 54 1.95 -9.48 -38.65
N ARG A 55 2.05 -10.81 -38.60
CA ARG A 55 1.85 -11.69 -39.76
C ARG A 55 0.39 -11.77 -40.21
N VAL A 56 -0.56 -11.58 -39.29
CA VAL A 56 -2.00 -11.72 -39.56
C VAL A 56 -2.76 -10.39 -39.57
N ALA A 57 -2.08 -9.25 -39.46
CA ALA A 57 -2.69 -7.92 -39.37
C ALA A 57 -3.70 -7.61 -40.50
N SER A 58 -3.46 -8.11 -41.72
CA SER A 58 -4.36 -7.94 -42.87
C SER A 58 -5.54 -8.92 -42.91
N ARG A 59 -5.65 -9.84 -41.94
CA ARG A 59 -6.68 -10.89 -41.85
C ARG A 59 -7.53 -10.66 -40.59
N PRO A 60 -8.64 -9.90 -40.67
CA PRO A 60 -9.35 -9.41 -39.48
C PRO A 60 -9.72 -10.50 -38.47
N ARG A 61 -10.26 -11.63 -38.95
CA ARG A 61 -10.62 -12.77 -38.11
C ARG A 61 -9.42 -13.35 -37.35
N SER A 62 -8.32 -13.65 -38.04
CA SER A 62 -7.12 -14.21 -37.41
C SER A 62 -6.47 -13.20 -36.47
N HIS A 63 -6.44 -11.93 -36.87
CA HIS A 63 -5.93 -10.85 -36.03
C HIS A 63 -6.70 -10.72 -34.71
N ALA A 64 -8.04 -10.78 -34.75
CA ALA A 64 -8.88 -10.73 -33.56
C ALA A 64 -8.60 -11.88 -32.59
N ILE A 65 -8.46 -13.12 -33.09
CA ILE A 65 -8.12 -14.29 -32.26
C ILE A 65 -6.76 -14.09 -31.58
N VAL A 66 -5.77 -13.63 -32.34
CA VAL A 66 -4.42 -13.37 -31.81
C VAL A 66 -4.45 -12.29 -30.73
N LEU A 67 -5.18 -11.19 -30.93
CA LEU A 67 -5.35 -10.15 -29.92
C LEU A 67 -5.96 -10.68 -28.62
N VAL A 68 -7.02 -11.49 -28.71
CA VAL A 68 -7.64 -12.12 -27.55
C VAL A 68 -6.68 -13.07 -26.84
N ARG A 69 -5.94 -13.92 -27.56
CA ARG A 69 -4.98 -14.86 -26.94
C ARG A 69 -3.79 -14.11 -26.33
N LYS A 70 -3.25 -13.09 -27.02
CA LYS A 70 -2.22 -12.17 -26.52
C LYS A 70 -2.63 -11.53 -25.18
N SER A 71 -3.89 -11.11 -25.05
CA SER A 71 -4.39 -10.50 -23.81
C SER A 71 -4.22 -11.40 -22.57
N ALA A 72 -4.31 -12.72 -22.73
CA ALA A 72 -4.12 -13.66 -21.61
C ALA A 72 -2.66 -13.70 -21.14
N ALA A 73 -1.71 -13.72 -22.09
CA ALA A 73 -0.29 -13.67 -21.79
C ALA A 73 0.11 -12.33 -21.15
N LEU A 74 -0.40 -11.21 -21.68
CA LEU A 74 -0.21 -9.86 -21.11
C LEU A 74 -0.72 -9.79 -19.67
N LEU A 75 -1.93 -10.31 -19.41
CA LEU A 75 -2.51 -10.34 -18.06
C LEU A 75 -1.68 -11.19 -17.09
N ALA A 76 -1.14 -12.32 -17.55
CA ALA A 76 -0.28 -13.17 -16.72
C ALA A 76 1.09 -12.52 -16.39
N LEU A 77 1.50 -11.52 -17.17
CA LEU A 77 2.70 -10.70 -16.96
C LEU A 77 2.40 -9.36 -16.28
N ASP A 78 1.20 -9.20 -15.71
CA ASP A 78 0.72 -7.96 -15.07
C ASP A 78 0.67 -6.71 -15.99
N ARG A 79 0.74 -6.88 -17.32
CA ARG A 79 0.60 -5.81 -18.33
C ARG A 79 -0.87 -5.50 -18.62
N LYS A 80 -1.61 -5.07 -17.60
CA LYS A 80 -3.09 -4.98 -17.58
C LYS A 80 -3.68 -4.02 -18.62
N ASP A 81 -3.08 -2.85 -18.83
CA ASP A 81 -3.61 -1.87 -19.79
C ASP A 81 -3.52 -2.37 -21.23
N GLU A 82 -2.39 -2.99 -21.58
CA GLU A 82 -2.19 -3.62 -22.89
C GLU A 82 -3.07 -4.85 -23.06
N ALA A 83 -3.25 -5.64 -22.00
CA ALA A 83 -4.18 -6.76 -22.01
C ALA A 83 -5.61 -6.29 -22.28
N ASN A 84 -6.03 -5.19 -21.64
CA ASN A 84 -7.35 -4.59 -21.85
C ASN A 84 -7.51 -4.11 -23.29
N ALA A 85 -6.55 -3.32 -23.80
CA ALA A 85 -6.57 -2.83 -25.16
C ALA A 85 -6.66 -3.98 -26.18
N ALA A 86 -5.85 -5.03 -26.01
CA ALA A 86 -5.86 -6.20 -26.88
C ALA A 86 -7.19 -6.98 -26.80
N ALA A 87 -7.72 -7.23 -25.59
CA ALA A 87 -8.98 -7.94 -25.41
C ALA A 87 -10.17 -7.17 -26.00
N GLN A 88 -10.24 -5.86 -25.79
CA GLN A 88 -11.29 -5.01 -26.37
C GLN A 88 -11.20 -4.97 -27.91
N ALA A 89 -10.01 -4.73 -28.45
CA ALA A 89 -9.79 -4.68 -29.90
C ALA A 89 -10.12 -6.01 -30.58
N GLY A 90 -9.72 -7.13 -29.96
CA GLY A 90 -10.08 -8.47 -30.44
C GLY A 90 -11.59 -8.70 -30.41
N LEU A 91 -12.24 -8.43 -29.27
CA LEU A 91 -13.69 -8.64 -29.11
C LEU A 91 -14.52 -7.80 -30.09
N ALA A 92 -14.11 -6.57 -30.38
CA ALA A 92 -14.79 -5.67 -31.32
C ALA A 92 -14.85 -6.21 -32.76
N ILE A 93 -13.92 -7.10 -33.13
CA ILE A 93 -13.83 -7.67 -34.48
C ILE A 93 -14.52 -9.04 -34.56
N LEU A 94 -14.62 -9.79 -33.46
CA LEU A 94 -15.20 -11.14 -33.45
C LEU A 94 -16.73 -11.09 -33.65
N PRO A 95 -17.28 -11.67 -34.73
CA PRO A 95 -18.73 -11.74 -34.95
C PRO A 95 -19.43 -12.51 -33.83
N ALA A 96 -20.57 -12.03 -33.36
CA ALA A 96 -21.32 -12.65 -32.26
C ALA A 96 -22.02 -13.96 -32.68
N ASP A 97 -22.38 -14.07 -33.95
CA ASP A 97 -23.16 -15.15 -34.57
C ASP A 97 -22.32 -16.33 -35.03
N ASP A 98 -20.99 -16.19 -35.18
CA ASP A 98 -20.11 -17.29 -35.56
C ASP A 98 -19.86 -18.26 -34.37
N PRO A 99 -20.35 -19.52 -34.41
CA PRO A 99 -20.17 -20.48 -33.32
C PRO A 99 -18.71 -20.90 -33.13
N SER A 100 -17.90 -20.88 -34.18
CA SER A 100 -16.50 -21.33 -34.14
C SER A 100 -15.59 -20.37 -33.35
N LEU A 101 -16.05 -19.13 -33.11
CA LEU A 101 -15.33 -18.10 -32.36
C LEU A 101 -15.85 -17.93 -30.92
N ARG A 102 -16.78 -18.81 -30.48
CA ARG A 102 -17.39 -18.74 -29.14
C ARG A 102 -16.36 -18.78 -28.02
N ALA A 103 -15.37 -19.67 -28.11
CA ALA A 103 -14.30 -19.80 -27.12
C ALA A 103 -13.45 -18.52 -27.00
N ASP A 104 -13.23 -17.82 -28.12
CA ASP A 104 -12.49 -16.56 -28.13
C ASP A 104 -13.31 -15.42 -27.54
N ARG A 105 -14.61 -15.33 -27.86
CA ARG A 105 -15.51 -14.35 -27.22
C ARG A 105 -15.64 -14.59 -25.72
N PHE A 106 -15.71 -15.85 -25.30
CA PHE A 106 -15.68 -16.23 -23.88
C PHE A 106 -14.39 -15.74 -23.23
N ARG A 107 -13.22 -16.08 -23.80
CA ARG A 107 -11.92 -15.71 -23.24
C ARG A 107 -11.73 -14.20 -23.18
N ALA A 108 -12.12 -13.46 -24.22
CA ALA A 108 -12.05 -12.01 -24.23
C ALA A 108 -12.89 -11.40 -23.11
N SER A 109 -14.16 -11.81 -22.99
CA SER A 109 -15.06 -11.34 -21.93
C SER A 109 -14.52 -11.71 -20.53
N PHE A 110 -14.04 -12.94 -20.36
CA PHE A 110 -13.48 -13.39 -19.08
C PHE A 110 -12.19 -12.63 -18.71
N ASN A 111 -11.31 -12.35 -19.67
CA ASN A 111 -10.09 -11.56 -19.44
C ASN A 111 -10.41 -10.11 -19.06
N LEU A 112 -11.38 -9.47 -19.74
CA LEU A 112 -11.87 -8.14 -19.38
C LEU A 112 -12.45 -8.12 -17.96
N GLY A 113 -13.22 -9.16 -17.60
CA GLY A 113 -13.72 -9.34 -16.24
C GLY A 113 -12.59 -9.45 -15.21
N ARG A 114 -11.55 -10.24 -15.50
CA ARG A 114 -10.38 -10.37 -14.61
C ARG A 114 -9.62 -9.07 -14.46
N ILE A 115 -9.43 -8.31 -15.54
CA ILE A 115 -8.76 -7.00 -15.50
C ILE A 115 -9.55 -6.05 -14.60
N ALA A 116 -10.86 -5.92 -14.81
CA ALA A 116 -11.73 -5.10 -13.99
C ALA A 116 -11.71 -5.54 -12.50
N MET A 117 -11.78 -6.85 -12.24
CA MET A 117 -11.70 -7.42 -10.90
C MET A 117 -10.37 -7.05 -10.22
N THR A 118 -9.23 -7.23 -10.90
CA THR A 118 -7.92 -6.86 -10.33
C THR A 118 -7.75 -5.35 -10.12
N SER A 119 -8.55 -4.54 -10.82
CA SER A 119 -8.61 -3.10 -10.64
C SER A 119 -9.61 -2.67 -9.56
N LEU A 120 -10.27 -3.61 -8.87
CA LEU A 120 -11.33 -3.38 -7.88
C LEU A 120 -12.58 -2.70 -8.47
N ASP A 121 -12.76 -2.78 -9.79
CA ASP A 121 -14.00 -2.40 -10.47
C ASP A 121 -14.91 -3.64 -10.58
N TYR A 122 -15.47 -4.04 -9.45
CA TYR A 122 -16.25 -5.27 -9.33
C TYR A 122 -17.59 -5.19 -10.08
N ALA A 123 -18.12 -3.99 -10.30
CA ALA A 123 -19.34 -3.80 -11.09
C ALA A 123 -19.06 -4.14 -12.57
N THR A 124 -18.05 -3.51 -13.17
CA THR A 124 -17.64 -3.81 -14.55
C THR A 124 -17.16 -5.26 -14.68
N ALA A 125 -16.50 -5.80 -13.66
CA ALA A 125 -16.09 -7.20 -13.65
C ALA A 125 -17.29 -8.15 -13.71
N ALA A 126 -18.32 -7.91 -12.91
CA ALA A 126 -19.55 -8.71 -12.90
C ALA A 126 -20.25 -8.68 -14.26
N ASP A 127 -20.34 -7.52 -14.92
CA ASP A 127 -20.92 -7.41 -16.26
C ASP A 127 -20.17 -8.26 -17.29
N TRP A 128 -18.84 -8.23 -17.26
CA TRP A 128 -18.00 -9.04 -18.15
C TRP A 128 -18.07 -10.54 -17.83
N PHE A 129 -18.11 -10.93 -16.56
CA PHE A 129 -18.28 -12.32 -16.18
C PHE A 129 -19.68 -12.86 -16.50
N ALA A 130 -20.72 -12.03 -16.42
CA ALA A 130 -22.06 -12.39 -16.87
C ALA A 130 -22.12 -12.60 -18.39
N LYS A 131 -21.45 -11.74 -19.17
CA LYS A 131 -21.27 -11.95 -20.62
C LYS A 131 -20.51 -13.24 -20.90
N ALA A 132 -19.43 -13.51 -20.16
CA ALA A 132 -18.68 -14.75 -20.28
C ALA A 132 -19.57 -15.97 -19.95
N GLU A 133 -20.34 -15.93 -18.87
CA GLU A 133 -21.30 -16.99 -18.51
C GLU A 133 -22.29 -17.27 -19.65
N ALA A 134 -22.88 -16.23 -20.24
CA ALA A 134 -23.85 -16.38 -21.32
C ALA A 134 -23.25 -17.00 -22.60
N ILE A 135 -21.95 -16.84 -22.82
CA ILE A 135 -21.21 -17.40 -23.96
C ILE A 135 -20.71 -18.82 -23.65
N ALA A 136 -20.58 -19.18 -22.37
CA ALA A 136 -19.94 -20.41 -21.92
C ALA A 136 -20.67 -21.67 -22.42
N ASP A 137 -19.94 -22.52 -23.14
CA ASP A 137 -20.48 -23.74 -23.75
C ASP A 137 -20.20 -24.97 -22.87
N THR A 138 -18.98 -25.04 -22.33
CA THR A 138 -18.52 -26.20 -21.55
C THR A 138 -18.91 -26.07 -20.06
N PRO A 139 -19.10 -27.20 -19.34
CA PRO A 139 -19.29 -27.17 -17.89
C PRO A 139 -18.18 -26.42 -17.16
N ARG A 140 -16.93 -26.56 -17.63
CA ARG A 140 -15.76 -25.87 -17.07
C ARG A 140 -15.87 -24.36 -17.22
N ASP A 141 -16.23 -23.87 -18.40
CA ASP A 141 -16.37 -22.43 -18.66
C ASP A 141 -17.51 -21.83 -17.83
N LYS A 142 -18.63 -22.56 -17.71
CA LYS A 142 -19.75 -22.17 -16.85
C LYS A 142 -19.35 -22.10 -15.38
N MET A 143 -18.55 -23.07 -14.91
CA MET A 143 -18.06 -23.08 -13.53
C MET A 143 -17.14 -21.88 -13.25
N VAL A 144 -16.14 -21.62 -14.11
CA VAL A 144 -15.20 -20.52 -13.85
C VAL A 144 -15.88 -19.15 -13.96
N ALA A 145 -16.84 -18.99 -14.86
CA ALA A 145 -17.63 -17.76 -14.96
C ALA A 145 -18.52 -17.55 -13.72
N ASN A 146 -19.22 -18.59 -13.26
CA ASN A 146 -20.05 -18.50 -12.05
C ASN A 146 -19.22 -18.31 -10.77
N LEU A 147 -18.05 -18.94 -10.65
CA LEU A 147 -17.14 -18.70 -9.54
C LEU A 147 -16.66 -17.25 -9.52
N ALA A 148 -16.28 -16.70 -10.67
CA ALA A 148 -15.86 -15.30 -10.79
C ALA A 148 -17.02 -14.34 -10.45
N LEU A 149 -18.24 -14.64 -10.90
CA LEU A 149 -19.45 -13.90 -10.49
C LEU A 149 -19.63 -13.93 -8.97
N VAL A 150 -19.57 -15.09 -8.31
CA VAL A 150 -19.66 -15.18 -6.83
C VAL A 150 -18.63 -14.27 -6.16
N GLN A 151 -17.38 -14.31 -6.61
CA GLN A 151 -16.29 -13.51 -6.03
C GLN A 151 -16.51 -12.00 -6.20
N THR A 152 -16.98 -11.54 -7.36
CA THR A 152 -17.18 -10.11 -7.62
C THR A 152 -18.49 -9.59 -7.04
N THR A 153 -19.59 -10.34 -7.18
CA THR A 153 -20.91 -9.86 -6.77
C THR A 153 -21.16 -9.99 -5.28
N THR A 154 -20.36 -10.76 -4.53
CA THR A 154 -20.42 -10.76 -3.05
C THR A 154 -20.40 -9.35 -2.45
N PHE A 155 -19.67 -8.41 -3.08
CA PHE A 155 -19.52 -7.03 -2.61
C PHE A 155 -20.26 -5.98 -3.44
N THR A 156 -20.98 -6.36 -4.49
CA THR A 156 -21.74 -5.41 -5.32
C THR A 156 -23.23 -5.74 -5.38
N ASP A 157 -23.57 -7.03 -5.45
CA ASP A 157 -24.93 -7.56 -5.44
C ASP A 157 -24.97 -8.94 -4.77
N PRO A 158 -25.22 -9.01 -3.45
CA PRO A 158 -25.26 -10.27 -2.70
C PRO A 158 -26.32 -11.26 -3.21
N ALA A 159 -27.40 -10.78 -3.83
CA ALA A 159 -28.42 -11.64 -4.40
C ALA A 159 -27.93 -12.29 -5.70
N ALA A 160 -27.24 -11.53 -6.56
CA ALA A 160 -26.58 -12.08 -7.74
C ALA A 160 -25.49 -13.09 -7.35
N ALA A 161 -24.74 -12.84 -6.26
CA ALA A 161 -23.75 -13.80 -5.73
C ALA A 161 -24.41 -15.14 -5.36
N ALA A 162 -25.53 -15.08 -4.62
CA ALA A 162 -26.30 -16.25 -4.25
C ALA A 162 -26.83 -17.01 -5.47
N ALA A 163 -27.31 -16.30 -6.48
CA ALA A 163 -27.83 -16.88 -7.70
C ALA A 163 -26.72 -17.56 -8.52
N ALA A 164 -25.54 -16.95 -8.63
CA ALA A 164 -24.37 -17.54 -9.29
C ALA A 164 -23.88 -18.79 -8.53
N GLN A 165 -23.86 -18.76 -7.20
CA GLN A 165 -23.52 -19.93 -6.39
C GLN A 165 -24.52 -21.08 -6.59
N ALA A 166 -25.81 -20.77 -6.68
CA ALA A 166 -26.86 -21.78 -6.94
C ALA A 166 -26.71 -22.44 -8.32
N ARG A 167 -26.18 -21.72 -9.33
CA ARG A 167 -25.83 -22.29 -10.64
C ARG A 167 -24.52 -23.09 -10.60
N LEU A 168 -23.59 -22.71 -9.74
CA LEU A 168 -22.30 -23.39 -9.56
C LEU A 168 -22.45 -24.74 -8.84
N ASP A 169 -23.27 -24.81 -7.79
CA ASP A 169 -23.46 -26.01 -6.96
C ASP A 169 -23.75 -27.31 -7.77
N PRO A 170 -24.70 -27.35 -8.73
CA PRO A 170 -24.95 -28.58 -9.53
C PRO A 170 -23.81 -28.91 -10.50
N LEU A 171 -23.08 -27.91 -11.01
CA LEU A 171 -21.90 -28.16 -11.86
C LEU A 171 -20.78 -28.82 -11.06
N VAL A 172 -20.57 -28.37 -9.81
CA VAL A 172 -19.59 -28.97 -8.88
C VAL A 172 -19.99 -30.39 -8.51
N ALA A 173 -21.26 -30.63 -8.21
CA ALA A 173 -21.76 -31.96 -7.83
C ALA A 173 -21.63 -32.99 -8.95
N SER A 174 -21.67 -32.57 -10.22
CA SER A 174 -21.56 -33.45 -11.38
C SER A 174 -20.14 -33.62 -11.92
N ALA A 175 -19.20 -32.76 -11.52
CA ALA A 175 -17.83 -32.77 -12.00
C ALA A 175 -16.88 -33.55 -11.07
N LYS A 176 -15.94 -34.30 -11.66
CA LYS A 176 -14.82 -34.88 -10.91
C LYS A 176 -13.70 -33.84 -10.78
N LEU A 177 -13.75 -33.06 -9.70
CA LEU A 177 -12.77 -32.01 -9.42
C LEU A 177 -11.67 -32.52 -8.49
N ASP A 178 -10.48 -31.95 -8.64
CA ASP A 178 -9.41 -32.13 -7.66
C ASP A 178 -9.73 -31.36 -6.36
N ALA A 179 -9.02 -31.70 -5.28
CA ALA A 179 -9.27 -31.13 -3.96
C ALA A 179 -8.99 -29.61 -3.91
N ALA A 180 -8.00 -29.10 -4.67
CA ALA A 180 -7.71 -27.68 -4.70
C ALA A 180 -8.85 -26.89 -5.38
N SER A 181 -9.39 -27.42 -6.48
CA SER A 181 -10.56 -26.84 -7.16
C SER A 181 -11.78 -26.80 -6.23
N LEU A 182 -12.05 -27.88 -5.49
CA LEU A 182 -13.12 -27.91 -4.48
C LEU A 182 -12.90 -26.89 -3.36
N GLY A 183 -11.66 -26.80 -2.87
CA GLY A 183 -11.26 -25.84 -1.84
C GLY A 183 -11.49 -24.39 -2.27
N THR A 184 -11.09 -24.02 -3.49
CA THR A 184 -11.28 -22.65 -4.02
C THR A 184 -12.76 -22.29 -4.16
N ILE A 185 -13.60 -23.22 -4.61
CA ILE A 185 -15.04 -22.97 -4.74
C ILE A 185 -15.69 -22.85 -3.35
N ALA A 186 -15.29 -23.71 -2.41
CA ALA A 186 -15.77 -23.64 -1.03
C ALA A 186 -15.32 -22.34 -0.34
N GLU A 187 -14.08 -21.89 -0.54
CA GLU A 187 -13.59 -20.60 -0.03
C GLU A 187 -14.47 -19.45 -0.51
N ALA A 188 -14.74 -19.33 -1.82
CA ALA A 188 -15.60 -18.29 -2.37
C ALA A 188 -17.04 -18.34 -1.80
N LYS A 189 -17.61 -19.54 -1.65
CA LYS A 189 -18.92 -19.73 -1.02
C LYS A 189 -18.91 -19.30 0.44
N GLY A 190 -17.86 -19.64 1.19
CA GLY A 190 -17.66 -19.24 2.58
C GLY A 190 -17.56 -17.73 2.72
N THR A 191 -16.80 -17.05 1.85
CA THR A 191 -16.68 -15.59 1.83
C THR A 191 -18.02 -14.92 1.55
N MET A 192 -18.80 -15.45 0.60
CA MET A 192 -20.16 -14.97 0.31
C MET A 192 -21.06 -15.11 1.54
N GLN A 193 -21.08 -16.29 2.18
CA GLN A 193 -21.87 -16.54 3.38
C GLN A 193 -21.47 -15.63 4.55
N LEU A 194 -20.17 -15.43 4.75
CA LEU A 194 -19.60 -14.56 5.78
C LEU A 194 -20.11 -13.13 5.64
N ASN A 195 -20.06 -12.57 4.42
CA ASN A 195 -20.49 -11.19 4.14
C ASN A 195 -22.01 -11.02 4.12
N ARG A 196 -22.77 -12.11 4.05
CA ARG A 196 -24.24 -12.13 4.26
C ARG A 196 -24.64 -12.28 5.73
N GLY A 197 -23.68 -12.41 6.65
CA GLY A 197 -23.94 -12.63 8.08
C GLY A 197 -24.33 -14.07 8.42
N GLU A 198 -24.17 -15.02 7.50
CA GLU A 198 -24.49 -16.43 7.69
C GLU A 198 -23.34 -17.16 8.40
N ILE A 199 -22.95 -16.65 9.58
CA ILE A 199 -21.70 -17.02 10.27
C ILE A 199 -21.55 -18.54 10.50
N PRO A 200 -22.57 -19.28 11.00
CA PRO A 200 -22.44 -20.72 11.20
C PRO A 200 -22.23 -21.49 9.88
N ALA A 201 -22.88 -21.06 8.80
CA ALA A 201 -22.74 -21.65 7.48
C ALA A 201 -21.33 -21.38 6.93
N ALA A 202 -20.85 -20.13 7.05
CA ALA A 202 -19.49 -19.75 6.64
C ALA A 202 -18.43 -20.57 7.39
N GLN A 203 -18.56 -20.74 8.71
CA GLN A 203 -17.65 -21.58 9.51
C GLN A 203 -17.61 -23.02 9.02
N ALA A 204 -18.78 -23.61 8.71
CA ALA A 204 -18.85 -24.96 8.20
C ALA A 204 -18.18 -25.09 6.82
N THR A 205 -18.49 -24.18 5.90
CA THR A 205 -17.92 -24.15 4.55
C THR A 205 -16.41 -23.93 4.58
N PHE A 206 -15.90 -22.99 5.38
CA PHE A 206 -14.45 -22.76 5.49
C PHE A 206 -13.72 -23.94 6.10
N ARG A 207 -14.30 -24.65 7.08
CA ARG A 207 -13.72 -25.89 7.60
C ARG A 207 -13.59 -26.95 6.50
N ASP A 208 -14.58 -27.07 5.63
CA ASP A 208 -14.55 -28.03 4.52
C ASP A 208 -13.54 -27.60 3.44
N ALA A 209 -13.41 -26.29 3.18
CA ALA A 209 -12.36 -25.73 2.33
C ALA A 209 -10.95 -26.01 2.90
N VAL A 210 -10.74 -25.80 4.21
CA VAL A 210 -9.47 -26.14 4.90
C VAL A 210 -9.14 -27.62 4.74
N ARG A 211 -10.14 -28.52 4.88
CA ARG A 211 -9.93 -29.97 4.67
C ARG A 211 -9.51 -30.27 3.23
N ALA A 212 -10.14 -29.61 2.26
CA ALA A 212 -9.82 -29.79 0.84
C ALA A 212 -8.38 -29.37 0.50
N PHE A 213 -7.84 -28.35 1.18
CA PHE A 213 -6.44 -27.93 1.05
C PHE A 213 -5.44 -28.77 1.87
N GLY A 214 -5.87 -29.87 2.51
CA GLY A 214 -4.96 -30.77 3.26
C GLY A 214 -5.05 -30.63 4.78
N GLY A 215 -6.01 -29.84 5.28
CA GLY A 215 -6.35 -29.74 6.69
C GLY A 215 -5.37 -28.92 7.51
N MET A 216 -5.41 -29.12 8.84
CA MET A 216 -4.60 -28.36 9.80
C MET A 216 -3.22 -28.99 10.05
N ASN A 217 -2.95 -30.21 9.57
CA ASN A 217 -1.75 -30.99 9.94
C ASN A 217 -0.78 -31.23 8.78
N THR A 218 -0.95 -30.55 7.64
CA THR A 218 -0.04 -30.69 6.49
C THR A 218 1.35 -30.12 6.83
N GLN A 219 2.40 -30.82 6.40
CA GLN A 219 3.80 -30.38 6.52
C GLN A 219 4.21 -29.41 5.41
N ARG A 220 3.39 -29.28 4.35
CA ARG A 220 3.59 -28.33 3.25
C ARG A 220 2.43 -27.35 3.27
N ILE A 221 2.72 -26.11 3.65
CA ILE A 221 1.76 -25.00 3.70
C ILE A 221 2.03 -24.13 2.48
N ASP A 222 1.01 -23.91 1.65
CA ASP A 222 1.05 -22.92 0.58
C ASP A 222 0.16 -21.69 0.87
N VAL A 223 0.13 -20.72 -0.04
CA VAL A 223 -0.65 -19.48 0.15
C VAL A 223 -2.16 -19.70 0.20
N ARG A 224 -2.67 -20.77 -0.41
CA ARG A 224 -4.10 -21.12 -0.38
C ARG A 224 -4.49 -21.71 0.97
N ASP A 225 -3.63 -22.54 1.56
CA ASP A 225 -3.78 -22.99 2.95
C ASP A 225 -3.89 -21.80 3.91
N VAL A 226 -2.99 -20.82 3.74
CA VAL A 226 -2.95 -19.62 4.57
C VAL A 226 -4.20 -18.77 4.39
N SER A 227 -4.66 -18.57 3.15
CA SER A 227 -5.87 -17.80 2.83
C SER A 227 -7.09 -18.42 3.51
N VAL A 228 -7.36 -19.70 3.26
CA VAL A 228 -8.58 -20.36 3.75
C VAL A 228 -8.60 -20.51 5.28
N ARG A 229 -7.44 -20.74 5.91
CA ARG A 229 -7.34 -20.79 7.39
C ARG A 229 -7.57 -19.41 7.99
N SER A 230 -7.07 -18.36 7.35
CA SER A 230 -7.32 -16.98 7.79
C SER A 230 -8.79 -16.60 7.62
N ASP A 231 -9.46 -17.05 6.55
CA ASP A 231 -10.91 -16.88 6.37
C ASP A 231 -11.71 -17.60 7.45
N ALA A 232 -11.36 -18.86 7.74
CA ALA A 232 -11.95 -19.62 8.84
C ALA A 232 -11.77 -18.88 10.17
N ALA A 233 -10.57 -18.35 10.45
CA ALA A 233 -10.30 -17.59 11.66
C ALA A 233 -11.24 -16.39 11.81
N ILE A 234 -11.46 -15.62 10.75
CA ILE A 234 -12.38 -14.47 10.75
C ILE A 234 -13.81 -14.94 11.05
N ALA A 235 -14.27 -16.01 10.40
CA ALA A 235 -15.61 -16.55 10.66
C ALA A 235 -15.78 -17.05 12.11
N TYR A 236 -14.75 -17.66 12.70
CA TYR A 236 -14.76 -18.06 14.11
C TYR A 236 -14.73 -16.86 15.07
N LEU A 237 -13.95 -15.81 14.78
CA LEU A 237 -13.94 -14.56 15.56
C LEU A 237 -15.32 -13.89 15.56
N LEU A 238 -15.92 -13.73 14.38
CA LEU A 238 -17.23 -13.11 14.24
C LEU A 238 -18.35 -13.95 14.89
N GLY A 239 -18.16 -15.27 14.97
CA GLY A 239 -19.05 -16.17 15.70
C GLY A 239 -18.77 -16.27 17.20
N GLY A 240 -17.84 -15.48 17.74
CA GLY A 240 -17.51 -15.45 19.18
C GLY A 240 -16.62 -16.60 19.67
N ASN A 241 -16.05 -17.41 18.77
CA ASN A 241 -15.16 -18.52 19.11
C ASN A 241 -13.68 -18.10 18.94
N GLU A 242 -13.22 -17.26 19.87
CA GLU A 242 -11.87 -16.69 19.81
C GLU A 242 -10.76 -17.76 19.90
N THR A 243 -10.99 -18.85 20.64
CA THR A 243 -10.00 -19.93 20.80
C THR A 243 -9.74 -20.65 19.48
N GLU A 244 -10.79 -21.08 18.78
CA GLU A 244 -10.61 -21.75 17.48
C GLU A 244 -10.05 -20.78 16.44
N ALA A 245 -10.48 -19.51 16.45
CA ALA A 245 -9.92 -18.55 15.53
C ALA A 245 -8.41 -18.35 15.70
N ARG A 246 -7.95 -18.20 16.95
CA ARG A 246 -6.51 -18.07 17.24
C ARG A 246 -5.74 -19.32 16.83
N ARG A 247 -6.33 -20.51 16.97
CA ARG A 247 -5.76 -21.76 16.46
C ARG A 247 -5.58 -21.73 14.94
N TYR A 248 -6.57 -21.23 14.19
CA TYR A 248 -6.45 -21.06 12.74
C TYR A 248 -5.37 -20.03 12.36
N VAL A 249 -5.33 -18.86 13.01
CA VAL A 249 -4.27 -17.85 12.78
C VAL A 249 -2.88 -18.41 13.08
N ALA A 250 -2.70 -19.15 14.17
CA ALA A 250 -1.40 -19.74 14.49
C ALA A 250 -0.88 -20.66 13.36
N MET A 251 -1.78 -21.35 12.65
CA MET A 251 -1.45 -22.26 11.56
C MET A 251 -1.25 -21.58 10.21
N THR A 252 -1.40 -20.25 10.12
CA THR A 252 -1.09 -19.49 8.89
C THR A 252 0.33 -18.94 8.91
N GLY A 253 0.98 -18.94 10.08
CA GLY A 253 2.23 -18.20 10.30
C GLY A 253 2.05 -16.69 10.39
N ALA A 254 0.83 -16.15 10.18
CA ALA A 254 0.59 -14.72 10.30
C ALA A 254 0.84 -14.26 11.74
N GLY A 255 1.78 -13.33 11.91
CA GLY A 255 2.22 -12.91 13.23
C GLY A 255 3.18 -13.87 13.94
N ALA A 256 3.49 -15.05 13.39
CA ALA A 256 4.40 -15.99 14.04
C ALA A 256 5.82 -15.40 14.13
N THR A 257 6.30 -15.15 15.34
CA THR A 257 7.61 -14.51 15.56
C THR A 257 8.78 -15.36 15.06
N SER A 258 8.59 -16.67 14.93
CA SER A 258 9.58 -17.62 14.39
C SER A 258 9.96 -17.38 12.94
N ILE A 259 9.06 -16.78 12.15
CA ILE A 259 9.31 -16.48 10.73
C ILE A 259 9.46 -14.98 10.48
N GLY A 260 9.07 -14.11 11.40
CA GLY A 260 9.15 -12.65 11.29
C GLY A 260 7.78 -11.97 11.14
N LEU A 261 7.78 -10.64 11.04
CA LEU A 261 6.55 -9.84 10.90
C LEU A 261 6.61 -8.98 9.63
N ILE A 262 5.45 -8.68 9.07
CA ILE A 262 5.31 -7.61 8.06
C ILE A 262 5.34 -6.28 8.80
N ASP A 263 6.42 -5.53 8.62
CA ASP A 263 6.49 -4.17 9.15
C ASP A 263 5.51 -3.24 8.41
N PRO A 264 4.97 -2.20 9.09
CA PRO A 264 4.20 -1.17 8.41
C PRO A 264 5.02 -0.53 7.27
N GLY A 265 4.42 -0.40 6.10
CA GLY A 265 4.93 0.33 4.95
C GLY A 265 5.09 1.81 5.21
N VAL A 266 5.95 2.43 4.40
CA VAL A 266 6.25 3.87 4.46
C VAL A 266 5.08 4.72 3.94
N ALA A 267 4.22 4.15 3.11
CA ALA A 267 2.95 4.74 2.70
C ALA A 267 1.82 3.74 2.99
N MET A 268 1.11 3.95 4.09
CA MET A 268 -0.03 3.13 4.50
C MET A 268 -1.09 4.02 5.14
N VAL A 269 -1.61 5.00 4.41
CA VAL A 269 -2.63 5.90 4.93
C VAL A 269 -4.00 5.24 4.71
N PRO A 270 -4.81 5.02 5.75
CA PRO A 270 -6.20 4.61 5.57
C PRO A 270 -7.03 5.74 4.95
N PRO A 271 -8.12 5.45 4.24
CA PRO A 271 -8.97 6.50 3.67
C PRO A 271 -9.64 7.30 4.79
N ASP A 272 -9.94 8.57 4.56
CA ASP A 272 -10.67 9.38 5.54
C ASP A 272 -12.13 8.93 5.68
N CYS A 273 -12.72 9.13 6.86
CA CYS A 273 -14.14 8.88 7.05
C CYS A 273 -14.97 9.90 6.25
N GLY A 274 -16.13 9.47 5.74
CA GLY A 274 -16.95 10.23 4.80
C GLY A 274 -16.62 9.90 3.34
N GLY A 275 -16.42 10.92 2.51
CA GLY A 275 -16.15 10.79 1.09
C GLY A 275 -17.33 10.22 0.29
N GLU A 276 -17.08 9.86 -0.97
CA GLU A 276 -18.10 9.31 -1.87
C GLU A 276 -18.67 7.97 -1.37
N ALA A 277 -17.85 7.18 -0.68
CA ALA A 277 -18.27 5.92 -0.07
C ALA A 277 -19.15 6.12 1.18
N GLY A 278 -19.10 7.28 1.82
CA GLY A 278 -19.83 7.58 3.05
C GLY A 278 -19.32 6.77 4.25
N LEU A 279 -18.00 6.54 4.31
CA LEU A 279 -17.36 5.69 5.33
C LEU A 279 -17.65 6.21 6.74
N LYS A 280 -18.20 5.36 7.60
CA LYS A 280 -18.47 5.66 9.00
C LYS A 280 -17.30 5.26 9.90
N PRO A 281 -17.13 5.87 11.07
CA PRO A 281 -16.06 5.50 12.01
C PRO A 281 -15.99 4.01 12.37
N ASP A 282 -17.16 3.36 12.46
CA ASP A 282 -17.29 1.94 12.83
C ASP A 282 -17.21 1.00 11.62
N ASP A 283 -17.25 1.55 10.40
CA ASP A 283 -17.05 0.75 9.19
C ASP A 283 -15.62 0.19 9.19
N MET A 284 -15.51 -1.07 8.80
CA MET A 284 -14.22 -1.74 8.74
C MET A 284 -14.19 -2.78 7.62
N ALA A 285 -13.01 -3.06 7.11
CA ALA A 285 -12.79 -4.18 6.21
C ALA A 285 -11.56 -4.99 6.60
N VAL A 286 -11.61 -6.30 6.34
CA VAL A 286 -10.42 -7.13 6.22
C VAL A 286 -10.04 -7.20 4.76
N VAL A 287 -8.83 -6.75 4.46
CA VAL A 287 -8.28 -6.73 3.10
C VAL A 287 -7.07 -7.65 3.05
N GLU A 288 -7.05 -8.52 2.04
CA GLU A 288 -5.89 -9.35 1.70
C GLU A 288 -5.15 -8.75 0.51
N PHE A 289 -3.83 -8.83 0.52
CA PHE A 289 -2.97 -8.38 -0.57
C PHE A 289 -1.62 -9.11 -0.54
N SER A 290 -0.86 -8.95 -1.61
CA SER A 290 0.55 -9.31 -1.70
C SER A 290 1.44 -8.07 -1.77
N ILE A 291 2.70 -8.19 -1.36
CA ILE A 291 3.72 -7.14 -1.44
C ILE A 291 4.75 -7.55 -2.51
N ALA A 292 4.74 -6.84 -3.63
CA ALA A 292 5.66 -7.08 -4.74
C ALA A 292 7.11 -6.67 -4.40
N ASP A 293 8.06 -7.10 -5.24
CA ASP A 293 9.49 -6.82 -5.04
C ASP A 293 9.82 -5.32 -5.14
N ASP A 294 9.01 -4.55 -5.87
CA ASP A 294 9.09 -3.09 -5.94
C ASP A 294 8.42 -2.37 -4.75
N GLY A 295 7.81 -3.13 -3.84
CA GLY A 295 7.12 -2.62 -2.66
C GLY A 295 5.69 -2.17 -2.91
N THR A 296 5.09 -2.41 -4.08
CA THR A 296 3.67 -2.16 -4.33
C THR A 296 2.77 -3.22 -3.69
N ALA A 297 1.58 -2.81 -3.23
CA ALA A 297 0.49 -3.73 -2.90
C ALA A 297 -0.15 -4.27 -4.19
N GLN A 298 -0.22 -5.60 -4.33
CA GLN A 298 -0.78 -6.29 -5.50
C GLN A 298 -1.77 -7.38 -5.09
N GLY A 299 -2.59 -7.85 -6.03
CA GLY A 299 -3.60 -8.87 -5.74
C GLY A 299 -4.57 -8.47 -4.63
N VAL A 300 -4.80 -7.16 -4.46
CA VAL A 300 -5.61 -6.62 -3.36
C VAL A 300 -7.05 -7.05 -3.53
N ARG A 301 -7.66 -7.61 -2.48
CA ARG A 301 -9.06 -8.02 -2.46
C ARG A 301 -9.69 -7.86 -1.07
N PRO A 302 -10.96 -7.43 -0.99
CA PRO A 302 -11.71 -7.49 0.26
C PRO A 302 -12.04 -8.96 0.60
N ILE A 303 -12.00 -9.28 1.90
CA ILE A 303 -12.38 -10.58 2.46
C ILE A 303 -13.67 -10.46 3.27
N TYR A 304 -13.76 -9.40 4.08
CA TYR A 304 -14.91 -9.13 4.94
C TYR A 304 -15.09 -7.62 5.11
N ALA A 305 -16.33 -7.14 5.24
CA ALA A 305 -16.58 -5.77 5.69
C ALA A 305 -17.79 -5.65 6.61
N ALA A 306 -17.62 -4.94 7.72
CA ALA A 306 -18.72 -4.38 8.49
C ALA A 306 -19.05 -3.01 7.88
N GLY A 307 -20.22 -2.89 7.24
CA GLY A 307 -20.60 -1.71 6.44
C GLY A 307 -21.03 -2.04 5.00
N GLY A 308 -20.92 -3.30 4.59
CA GLY A 308 -21.36 -3.78 3.29
C GLY A 308 -20.32 -3.65 2.18
N GLY A 309 -20.70 -4.03 0.97
CA GLY A 309 -19.75 -4.21 -0.12
C GLY A 309 -19.08 -2.94 -0.66
N LYS A 310 -19.81 -1.80 -0.67
CA LYS A 310 -19.23 -0.49 -1.04
C LYS A 310 -18.07 -0.10 -0.13
N VAL A 311 -18.25 -0.31 1.19
CA VAL A 311 -17.23 -0.09 2.21
C VAL A 311 -16.02 -1.01 1.97
N ALA A 312 -16.26 -2.29 1.66
CA ALA A 312 -15.21 -3.26 1.39
C ALA A 312 -14.30 -2.83 0.23
N LEU A 313 -14.89 -2.38 -0.88
CA LEU A 313 -14.15 -1.96 -2.06
C LEU A 313 -13.37 -0.66 -1.83
N GLU A 314 -13.91 0.26 -1.05
CA GLU A 314 -13.21 1.51 -0.77
C GLU A 314 -11.94 1.29 0.06
N PHE A 315 -12.02 0.46 1.11
CA PHE A 315 -10.83 0.08 1.85
C PHE A 315 -9.83 -0.70 1.01
N ALA A 316 -10.30 -1.59 0.12
CA ALA A 316 -9.41 -2.30 -0.79
C ALA A 316 -8.68 -1.34 -1.76
N ARG A 317 -9.34 -0.29 -2.25
CA ARG A 317 -8.70 0.73 -3.10
C ARG A 317 -7.61 1.50 -2.37
N ALA A 318 -7.86 1.88 -1.12
CA ALA A 318 -6.84 2.53 -0.30
C ALA A 318 -5.63 1.60 -0.06
N VAL A 319 -5.86 0.31 0.23
CA VAL A 319 -4.78 -0.67 0.43
C VAL A 319 -3.96 -0.88 -0.84
N ARG A 320 -4.57 -0.85 -2.03
CA ARG A 320 -3.86 -0.95 -3.32
C ARG A 320 -2.85 0.18 -3.52
N GLN A 321 -3.02 1.32 -2.86
CA GLN A 321 -2.10 2.46 -2.94
C GLN A 321 -0.94 2.37 -1.93
N TRP A 322 -0.98 1.39 -1.02
CA TRP A 322 0.05 1.24 -0.01
C TRP A 322 1.39 0.78 -0.60
N ALA A 323 2.47 1.20 0.07
CA ALA A 323 3.81 0.93 -0.41
C ALA A 323 4.86 0.76 0.69
N TRP A 324 5.86 -0.05 0.35
CA TRP A 324 7.06 -0.33 1.12
C TRP A 324 8.30 0.11 0.31
N THR A 325 9.39 0.43 1.02
CA THR A 325 10.70 0.62 0.37
C THR A 325 11.29 -0.73 -0.03
N ALA A 326 12.18 -0.74 -1.03
CA ALA A 326 12.89 -1.95 -1.44
C ALA A 326 13.66 -2.62 -0.27
N ASP A 327 14.21 -1.83 0.65
CA ASP A 327 14.92 -2.35 1.82
C ASP A 327 13.97 -3.01 2.82
N GLN A 328 12.76 -2.47 3.02
CA GLN A 328 11.72 -3.13 3.81
C GLN A 328 11.33 -4.46 3.19
N VAL A 329 11.11 -4.50 1.87
CA VAL A 329 10.72 -5.73 1.16
C VAL A 329 11.79 -6.81 1.28
N LYS A 330 13.07 -6.46 1.13
CA LYS A 330 14.20 -7.39 1.29
C LYS A 330 14.29 -7.98 2.71
N ALA A 331 13.90 -7.22 3.73
CA ALA A 331 13.90 -7.68 5.12
C ALA A 331 12.69 -8.57 5.45
N MET A 332 11.67 -8.61 4.59
CA MET A 332 10.45 -9.38 4.84
C MET A 332 10.59 -10.84 4.37
N PRO A 333 10.05 -11.80 5.13
CA PRO A 333 9.94 -13.18 4.68
C PRO A 333 9.07 -13.28 3.43
N THR A 334 9.62 -13.83 2.35
CA THR A 334 8.93 -13.94 1.05
C THR A 334 7.56 -14.63 1.16
N PHE A 335 7.44 -15.68 1.98
CA PHE A 335 6.16 -16.38 2.18
C PHE A 335 5.08 -15.45 2.75
N LEU A 336 5.40 -14.59 3.72
CA LEU A 336 4.46 -13.67 4.32
C LEU A 336 4.02 -12.55 3.36
N ARG A 337 4.87 -12.20 2.38
CA ARG A 337 4.55 -11.17 1.39
C ARG A 337 3.40 -11.57 0.47
N TYR A 338 3.13 -12.85 0.29
CA TYR A 338 2.10 -13.32 -0.66
C TYR A 338 0.71 -13.54 -0.05
N ASN A 339 0.53 -13.29 1.25
CA ASN A 339 -0.76 -13.34 1.91
C ASN A 339 -0.81 -12.39 3.13
N ALA A 340 -0.59 -11.11 2.88
CA ALA A 340 -0.74 -10.10 3.91
C ALA A 340 -2.23 -9.81 4.13
N ARG A 341 -2.67 -9.77 5.39
CA ARG A 341 -4.05 -9.42 5.77
C ARG A 341 -4.07 -8.37 6.84
N VAL A 342 -4.88 -7.34 6.65
CA VAL A 342 -5.05 -6.27 7.61
C VAL A 342 -6.53 -5.99 7.86
N GLU A 343 -6.84 -5.61 9.07
CA GLU A 343 -8.08 -4.93 9.41
C GLU A 343 -7.86 -3.44 9.23
N VAL A 344 -8.75 -2.76 8.51
CA VAL A 344 -8.67 -1.32 8.20
C VAL A 344 -9.97 -0.63 8.58
N ARG A 345 -9.86 0.58 9.16
CA ARG A 345 -10.95 1.53 9.35
C ARG A 345 -10.55 2.90 8.81
N CYS A 346 -11.55 3.73 8.58
CA CYS A 346 -11.33 5.07 8.05
C CYS A 346 -10.68 5.99 9.10
N ASN A 347 -9.93 6.98 8.64
CA ASN A 347 -9.22 7.95 9.44
C ASN A 347 -10.15 9.14 9.79
N LEU A 348 -10.19 9.55 11.07
CA LEU A 348 -10.88 10.78 11.49
C LEU A 348 -9.94 11.98 11.64
N ALA A 349 -8.66 11.84 11.30
CA ALA A 349 -7.71 12.93 11.48
C ALA A 349 -7.89 14.01 10.42
N PHE A 350 -8.13 15.23 10.88
CA PHE A 350 -7.97 16.41 10.05
C PHE A 350 -6.50 16.54 9.61
N GLN A 351 -6.28 17.00 8.37
CA GLN A 351 -4.94 17.23 7.84
C GLN A 351 -4.20 18.25 8.71
N ARG A 352 -3.05 17.84 9.26
CA ARG A 352 -2.16 18.71 10.02
C ARG A 352 -0.82 18.72 9.31
N PRO A 353 -0.50 19.78 8.55
CA PRO A 353 0.77 19.84 7.86
C PRO A 353 1.90 19.81 8.88
N SER A 354 2.91 18.99 8.59
CA SER A 354 4.14 18.98 9.36
C SER A 354 4.93 20.28 9.15
N ILE A 355 5.93 20.55 9.99
CA ILE A 355 6.87 21.65 9.74
C ILE A 355 7.57 21.46 8.38
N GLY A 356 7.84 20.21 7.98
CA GLY A 356 8.39 19.87 6.67
C GLY A 356 7.45 20.30 5.54
N ASP A 357 6.16 19.95 5.65
CA ASP A 357 5.14 20.28 4.65
C ASP A 357 5.04 21.80 4.43
N GLY A 358 5.25 22.61 5.47
CA GLY A 358 5.35 24.06 5.37
C GLY A 358 6.59 24.53 4.58
N LEU A 359 7.76 23.95 4.84
CA LEU A 359 8.98 24.25 4.09
C LEU A 359 8.88 23.82 2.62
N ASP A 360 8.22 22.70 2.37
CA ASP A 360 7.93 22.19 1.03
C ASP A 360 6.98 23.12 0.28
N ALA A 361 5.94 23.62 0.95
CA ALA A 361 5.02 24.60 0.40
C ALA A 361 5.73 25.90 -0.01
N GLU A 362 6.73 26.36 0.78
CA GLU A 362 7.55 27.53 0.43
C GLU A 362 8.38 27.30 -0.85
N LEU A 363 8.99 26.11 -0.99
CA LEU A 363 9.72 25.75 -2.22
C LEU A 363 8.80 25.71 -3.45
N VAL A 364 7.62 25.09 -3.30
CA VAL A 364 6.61 25.01 -4.35
C VAL A 364 6.07 26.40 -4.72
N ALA A 365 5.75 27.25 -3.73
CA ALA A 365 5.24 28.59 -3.94
C ALA A 365 6.27 29.48 -4.66
N TRP A 366 7.52 29.46 -4.21
CA TRP A 366 8.61 30.18 -4.87
C TRP A 366 8.81 29.69 -6.32
N GLY A 367 8.85 28.37 -6.54
CA GLY A 367 9.04 27.81 -7.87
C GLY A 367 7.86 28.10 -8.82
N ARG A 368 6.62 28.07 -8.32
CA ARG A 368 5.43 28.51 -9.08
C ARG A 368 5.52 29.99 -9.45
N GLY A 369 6.04 30.84 -8.56
CA GLY A 369 6.35 32.24 -8.86
C GLY A 369 7.42 32.43 -9.95
N LYS A 370 8.20 31.38 -10.26
CA LYS A 370 9.14 31.33 -11.39
C LYS A 370 8.55 30.65 -12.64
N GLY A 371 7.26 30.33 -12.65
CA GLY A 371 6.58 29.67 -13.76
C GLY A 371 6.75 28.15 -13.81
N LEU A 372 7.22 27.52 -12.73
CA LEU A 372 7.36 26.07 -12.66
C LEU A 372 6.05 25.38 -12.24
N THR A 373 5.81 24.20 -12.78
CA THR A 373 4.67 23.34 -12.39
C THR A 373 5.17 22.17 -11.54
N PHE A 374 4.67 22.08 -10.31
CA PHE A 374 4.95 20.97 -9.40
C PHE A 374 3.78 19.99 -9.42
N ALA A 375 4.10 18.70 -9.53
CA ALA A 375 3.12 17.63 -9.40
C ALA A 375 2.56 17.59 -7.97
N GLU A 376 1.29 17.22 -7.84
CA GLU A 376 0.69 16.92 -6.54
C GLU A 376 1.28 15.64 -5.96
N LYS A 377 1.17 15.48 -4.64
CA LYS A 377 1.64 14.28 -3.96
C LYS A 377 0.80 13.09 -4.42
N PRO A 378 1.41 12.00 -4.93
CA PRO A 378 0.66 10.87 -5.44
C PRO A 378 0.04 10.07 -4.30
N ASP A 379 -1.20 9.61 -4.48
CA ASP A 379 -1.85 8.67 -3.55
C ASP A 379 -1.12 7.32 -3.50
N ALA A 380 -0.60 6.87 -4.65
CA ALA A 380 0.15 5.62 -4.80
C ALA A 380 1.65 5.88 -5.12
N PRO A 381 2.49 6.17 -4.12
CA PRO A 381 3.86 6.65 -4.34
C PRO A 381 4.78 5.64 -5.05
N ALA A 382 4.65 4.34 -4.82
CA ALA A 382 5.46 3.33 -5.52
C ALA A 382 5.13 3.25 -7.01
N ILE A 383 3.85 3.34 -7.37
CA ILE A 383 3.40 3.39 -8.77
C ILE A 383 3.91 4.69 -9.43
N ALA A 384 3.80 5.81 -8.73
CA ALA A 384 4.24 7.11 -9.24
C ALA A 384 5.76 7.23 -9.43
N LEU A 385 6.58 6.46 -8.69
CA LEU A 385 8.04 6.54 -8.75
C LEU A 385 8.59 6.33 -10.17
N VAL A 386 8.00 5.42 -10.95
CA VAL A 386 8.43 5.14 -12.33
C VAL A 386 8.22 6.38 -13.21
N ALA A 387 7.03 6.97 -13.17
CA ALA A 387 6.70 8.16 -13.94
C ALA A 387 7.55 9.37 -13.51
N GLN A 388 7.82 9.52 -12.21
CA GLN A 388 8.68 10.59 -11.69
C GLN A 388 10.14 10.46 -12.16
N ARG A 389 10.68 9.22 -12.23
CA ARG A 389 12.00 8.97 -12.79
C ARG A 389 12.07 9.30 -14.28
N HIS A 390 11.03 8.93 -15.04
CA HIS A 390 10.93 9.28 -16.45
C HIS A 390 10.89 10.80 -16.65
N ALA A 391 10.05 11.50 -15.89
CA ALA A 391 9.96 12.96 -15.94
C ALA A 391 11.29 13.63 -15.65
N LEU A 392 12.07 13.13 -14.68
CA LEU A 392 13.43 13.63 -14.42
C LEU A 392 14.36 13.38 -15.62
N ALA A 393 14.31 12.19 -16.23
CA ALA A 393 15.16 11.87 -17.38
C ALA A 393 14.87 12.77 -18.58
N GLU A 394 13.60 13.07 -18.86
CA GLU A 394 13.20 13.98 -19.94
C GLU A 394 13.72 15.40 -19.75
N VAL A 395 13.57 15.97 -18.55
CA VAL A 395 14.02 17.35 -18.29
C VAL A 395 15.55 17.44 -18.15
N ALA A 396 16.20 16.40 -17.63
CA ALA A 396 17.66 16.36 -17.49
C ALA A 396 18.40 16.24 -18.83
N ALA A 397 17.73 15.75 -19.89
CA ALA A 397 18.31 15.71 -21.23
C ALA A 397 18.66 17.11 -21.77
N ALA A 398 17.99 18.16 -21.28
CA ALA A 398 18.28 19.56 -21.60
C ALA A 398 19.33 20.21 -20.67
N GLY A 399 19.92 19.44 -19.75
CA GLY A 399 20.82 19.92 -18.70
C GLY A 399 20.11 20.22 -17.38
N ASP A 400 20.84 20.16 -16.27
CA ASP A 400 20.34 20.42 -14.91
C ASP A 400 20.07 21.92 -14.69
N THR A 401 18.99 22.42 -15.30
CA THR A 401 18.51 23.80 -15.18
C THR A 401 17.37 23.92 -14.18
N LEU A 402 16.85 25.13 -13.96
CA LEU A 402 15.72 25.39 -13.04
C LEU A 402 14.47 24.53 -13.36
N THR A 403 14.26 24.15 -14.62
CA THR A 403 13.12 23.32 -15.03
C THR A 403 13.19 21.88 -14.53
N ALA A 404 14.36 21.40 -14.12
CA ALA A 404 14.52 20.07 -13.51
C ALA A 404 14.06 20.02 -12.05
N LEU A 405 13.92 21.18 -11.39
CA LEU A 405 13.61 21.25 -9.96
C LEU A 405 12.29 20.56 -9.58
N PRO A 406 11.16 20.71 -10.30
CA PRO A 406 9.92 20.02 -9.94
C PRO A 406 10.03 18.50 -10.01
N ALA A 407 10.74 17.96 -11.01
CA ALA A 407 10.95 16.51 -11.13
C ALA A 407 11.87 15.97 -10.03
N LEU A 408 12.95 16.69 -9.69
CA LEU A 408 13.82 16.34 -8.58
C LEU A 408 13.07 16.38 -7.24
N PHE A 409 12.27 17.43 -7.02
CA PHE A 409 11.50 17.58 -5.79
C PHE A 409 10.45 16.48 -5.62
N ALA A 410 9.73 16.14 -6.70
CA ALA A 410 8.76 15.03 -6.69
C ALA A 410 9.39 13.69 -6.30
N LEU A 411 10.65 13.45 -6.70
CA LEU A 411 11.42 12.26 -6.29
C LEU A 411 11.85 12.33 -4.82
N VAL A 412 12.37 13.48 -4.37
CA VAL A 412 12.81 13.66 -2.97
C VAL A 412 11.66 13.40 -1.99
N GLU A 413 10.48 13.92 -2.30
CA GLU A 413 9.25 13.76 -1.54
C GLU A 413 8.61 12.37 -1.64
N ASN A 414 9.06 11.54 -2.58
CA ASN A 414 8.53 10.21 -2.70
C ASN A 414 9.03 9.33 -1.52
N PRO A 415 8.13 8.82 -0.66
CA PRO A 415 8.52 8.07 0.53
C PRO A 415 9.21 6.74 0.21
N VAL A 416 8.97 6.16 -0.97
CA VAL A 416 9.58 4.88 -1.37
C VAL A 416 10.96 5.04 -2.01
N LEU A 417 11.38 6.27 -2.30
CA LEU A 417 12.70 6.53 -2.90
C LEU A 417 13.81 6.04 -1.95
N PRO A 418 14.80 5.25 -2.44
CA PRO A 418 15.92 4.82 -1.63
C PRO A 418 16.68 6.00 -1.02
N ARG A 419 17.16 5.84 0.22
CA ARG A 419 17.79 6.92 0.98
C ARG A 419 18.97 7.54 0.23
N ASP A 420 19.82 6.72 -0.36
CA ASP A 420 21.04 7.21 -1.04
C ASP A 420 20.69 7.98 -2.32
N GLU A 421 19.67 7.54 -3.08
CA GLU A 421 19.11 8.30 -4.20
C GLU A 421 18.47 9.61 -3.74
N ARG A 422 17.69 9.60 -2.66
CA ARG A 422 17.09 10.81 -2.08
C ARG A 422 18.15 11.85 -1.77
N ARG A 423 19.27 11.44 -1.18
CA ARG A 423 20.38 12.35 -0.88
C ARG A 423 20.94 13.00 -2.15
N VAL A 424 21.16 12.21 -3.19
CA VAL A 424 21.72 12.70 -4.47
C VAL A 424 20.75 13.67 -5.16
N TYR A 425 19.47 13.34 -5.24
CA TYR A 425 18.49 14.23 -5.88
C TYR A 425 18.23 15.50 -5.06
N ALA A 426 18.20 15.41 -3.72
CA ALA A 426 18.09 16.59 -2.87
C ALA A 426 19.30 17.52 -3.00
N GLN A 427 20.52 16.96 -3.11
CA GLN A 427 21.74 17.75 -3.38
C GLN A 427 21.66 18.50 -4.71
N ARG A 428 21.24 17.82 -5.78
CA ARG A 428 21.05 18.45 -7.10
C ARG A 428 19.98 19.54 -7.05
N ALA A 429 18.84 19.25 -6.43
CA ALA A 429 17.76 20.22 -6.25
C ALA A 429 18.22 21.45 -5.46
N LEU A 430 18.99 21.26 -4.38
CA LEU A 430 19.49 22.36 -3.55
C LEU A 430 20.45 23.26 -4.34
N VAL A 431 21.35 22.69 -5.12
CA VAL A 431 22.28 23.45 -5.97
C VAL A 431 21.50 24.30 -6.99
N ILE A 432 20.51 23.71 -7.66
CA ILE A 432 19.66 24.41 -8.63
C ILE A 432 18.87 25.53 -7.94
N ALA A 433 18.21 25.22 -6.81
CA ALA A 433 17.43 26.19 -6.06
C ALA A 433 18.29 27.37 -5.58
N ALA A 434 19.48 27.08 -5.01
CA ALA A 434 20.41 28.11 -4.55
C ALA A 434 20.93 28.99 -5.68
N ALA A 435 21.33 28.39 -6.82
CA ALA A 435 21.81 29.13 -7.98
C ALA A 435 20.76 30.08 -8.59
N ASN A 436 19.47 29.78 -8.37
CA ASN A 436 18.34 30.57 -8.87
C ASN A 436 17.72 31.49 -7.81
N GLY A 437 18.38 31.66 -6.65
CA GLY A 437 17.95 32.59 -5.61
C GLY A 437 16.74 32.11 -4.81
N ALA A 438 16.63 30.81 -4.54
CA ALA A 438 15.60 30.28 -3.65
C ALA A 438 15.72 30.86 -2.23
N PRO A 439 14.59 31.19 -1.59
CA PRO A 439 14.58 31.70 -0.22
C PRO A 439 15.10 30.63 0.77
N ALA A 440 15.53 31.06 1.95
CA ALA A 440 16.12 30.17 2.95
C ALA A 440 15.20 29.00 3.36
N PRO A 441 13.89 29.17 3.60
CA PRO A 441 12.99 28.04 3.91
C PRO A 441 12.92 26.98 2.80
N ALA A 442 12.90 27.42 1.54
CA ALA A 442 12.87 26.51 0.39
C ALA A 442 14.15 25.67 0.27
N LYS A 443 15.31 26.29 0.55
CA LYS A 443 16.60 25.58 0.62
C LYS A 443 16.66 24.65 1.82
N LEU A 444 16.08 25.05 2.94
CA LEU A 444 16.08 24.28 4.18
C LEU A 444 15.36 22.93 4.02
N SER A 445 14.21 22.88 3.33
CA SER A 445 13.53 21.60 3.02
C SER A 445 14.50 20.59 2.38
N LEU A 446 15.21 21.01 1.33
CA LEU A 446 16.14 20.16 0.60
C LEU A 446 17.35 19.76 1.45
N ASP A 447 17.94 20.69 2.21
CA ASP A 447 19.10 20.40 3.08
C ASP A 447 18.73 19.45 4.24
N LEU A 448 17.52 19.57 4.81
CA LEU A 448 17.00 18.60 5.77
C LEU A 448 16.89 17.20 5.15
N ALA A 449 16.42 17.10 3.90
CA ALA A 449 16.37 15.83 3.18
C ALA A 449 17.77 15.23 2.96
N ILE A 450 18.77 16.05 2.63
CA ILE A 450 20.17 15.63 2.47
C ILE A 450 20.72 15.06 3.79
N ARG A 451 20.57 15.78 4.90
CA ARG A 451 21.15 15.41 6.19
C ARG A 451 20.48 14.19 6.80
N THR A 452 19.16 14.12 6.73
CA THR A 452 18.43 12.96 7.23
C THR A 452 18.69 11.71 6.38
N ALA A 453 18.90 11.86 5.08
CA ALA A 453 19.31 10.78 4.18
C ALA A 453 20.80 10.38 4.33
N ALA A 454 21.63 11.16 5.02
CA ALA A 454 23.04 10.83 5.23
C ALA A 454 23.28 9.70 6.24
N THR A 455 22.25 9.26 6.99
CA THR A 455 22.39 8.21 8.01
C THR A 455 21.22 7.23 8.01
N ALA A 456 21.49 5.95 8.30
CA ALA A 456 20.46 4.95 8.60
C ALA A 456 19.87 5.10 10.00
N ASP A 457 20.63 5.73 10.90
CA ASP A 457 20.42 5.72 12.34
C ASP A 457 19.66 6.94 12.85
N ILE A 458 18.94 7.65 11.98
CA ILE A 458 18.21 8.89 12.34
C ILE A 458 17.19 8.69 13.46
N HIS A 459 16.73 7.45 13.65
CA HIS A 459 15.80 7.03 14.69
C HIS A 459 16.45 6.82 16.06
N LYS A 460 17.79 6.68 16.13
CA LYS A 460 18.50 6.52 17.40
C LYS A 460 18.49 7.83 18.20
N PRO A 461 18.46 7.76 19.55
CA PRO A 461 18.47 8.95 20.39
C PRO A 461 19.62 9.91 20.02
N LEU A 462 19.35 11.21 20.05
CA LEU A 462 20.31 12.31 19.80
C LEU A 462 20.92 12.40 18.39
N VAL A 463 20.78 11.40 17.52
CA VAL A 463 21.36 11.43 16.16
C VAL A 463 20.74 12.57 15.35
N PHE A 464 19.41 12.73 15.39
CA PHE A 464 18.73 13.86 14.74
C PHE A 464 19.27 15.20 15.23
N ARG A 465 19.38 15.38 16.55
CA ARG A 465 19.89 16.63 17.15
C ARG A 465 21.31 16.94 16.66
N ARG A 466 22.22 15.95 16.66
CA ARG A 466 23.60 16.11 16.19
C ARG A 466 23.68 16.59 14.73
N LEU A 467 22.76 16.14 13.88
CA LEU A 467 22.75 16.49 12.46
C LEU A 467 22.13 17.87 12.19
N ILE A 468 21.11 18.24 12.96
CA ILE A 468 20.26 19.41 12.69
C ILE A 468 20.64 20.62 13.55
N GLU A 469 21.08 20.45 14.79
CA GLU A 469 21.45 21.57 15.68
C GLU A 469 22.53 22.49 15.10
N PRO A 470 23.59 21.99 14.41
CA PRO A 470 24.57 22.87 13.77
C PRO A 470 23.97 23.83 12.73
N MET A 471 22.85 23.47 12.10
CA MET A 471 22.19 24.31 11.08
C MET A 471 21.67 25.63 11.64
N LEU A 472 21.40 25.71 12.95
CA LEU A 472 20.97 26.95 13.60
C LEU A 472 22.03 28.07 13.52
N ALA A 473 23.30 27.70 13.39
CA ALA A 473 24.42 28.63 13.28
C ALA A 473 24.90 28.84 11.84
N GLU A 474 24.38 28.08 10.87
CA GLU A 474 24.79 28.20 9.47
C GLU A 474 24.26 29.52 8.89
N PRO A 475 25.11 30.36 8.26
CA PRO A 475 24.70 31.68 7.77
C PRO A 475 23.49 31.66 6.82
N ALA A 476 23.31 30.56 6.09
CA ALA A 476 22.19 30.36 5.17
C ALA A 476 20.81 30.35 5.86
N TYR A 477 20.75 30.00 7.15
CA TYR A 477 19.51 29.84 7.92
C TYR A 477 19.45 30.71 9.17
N ALA A 478 20.60 31.02 9.79
CA ALA A 478 20.66 31.79 11.04
C ALA A 478 20.10 33.21 10.92
N ALA A 479 20.21 33.82 9.74
CA ALA A 479 19.71 35.15 9.44
C ALA A 479 18.23 35.18 9.01
N ASP A 480 17.63 34.02 8.72
CA ASP A 480 16.25 33.90 8.28
C ASP A 480 15.34 33.45 9.44
N PRO A 481 14.38 34.28 9.89
CA PRO A 481 13.58 33.96 11.08
C PRO A 481 12.70 32.72 10.90
N GLN A 482 12.17 32.48 9.69
CA GLN A 482 11.36 31.30 9.37
C GLN A 482 12.17 30.01 9.50
N SER A 483 13.33 29.95 8.84
CA SER A 483 14.23 28.79 8.86
C SER A 483 14.73 28.48 10.27
N ARG A 484 15.14 29.51 11.01
CA ARG A 484 15.60 29.37 12.40
C ARG A 484 14.48 28.86 13.31
N ALA A 485 13.25 29.34 13.13
CA ALA A 485 12.10 28.88 13.90
C ALA A 485 11.72 27.44 13.57
N ALA A 486 11.69 27.07 12.28
CA ALA A 486 11.45 25.71 11.82
C ALA A 486 12.48 24.72 12.40
N LEU A 487 13.77 25.03 12.30
CA LEU A 487 14.86 24.23 12.89
C LEU A 487 14.70 24.07 14.41
N SER A 488 14.41 25.17 15.11
CA SER A 488 14.21 25.16 16.57
C SER A 488 13.05 24.26 16.99
N LEU A 489 11.91 24.35 16.28
CA LEU A 489 10.75 23.51 16.54
C LEU A 489 10.99 22.04 16.16
N LEU A 490 11.68 21.75 15.05
CA LEU A 490 12.06 20.39 14.67
C LEU A 490 12.93 19.73 15.74
N LEU A 491 13.89 20.46 16.31
CA LEU A 491 14.73 19.99 17.42
C LEU A 491 13.90 19.69 18.68
N VAL A 492 13.02 20.62 19.06
CA VAL A 492 12.09 20.43 20.20
C VAL A 492 11.18 19.21 19.99
N ASP A 493 10.70 19.01 18.76
CA ASP A 493 9.77 17.94 18.41
C ASP A 493 10.44 16.57 18.34
N ARG A 494 11.76 16.48 18.11
CA ARG A 494 12.50 15.21 18.06
C ARG A 494 13.23 14.84 19.34
N GLU A 495 13.30 15.75 20.31
CA GLU A 495 14.03 15.49 21.55
C GLU A 495 13.26 14.57 22.51
N ALA A 496 13.92 13.51 23.00
CA ALA A 496 13.33 12.48 23.83
C ALA A 496 12.71 13.02 25.14
N THR A 497 11.73 12.29 25.67
CA THR A 497 11.12 12.55 26.98
C THR A 497 12.20 12.38 28.06
N GLY A 498 12.52 13.45 28.80
CA GLY A 498 13.51 13.43 29.89
C GLY A 498 14.84 14.15 29.62
N ALA A 499 15.17 14.47 28.36
CA ALA A 499 16.29 15.38 28.06
C ALA A 499 15.88 16.82 28.43
N ARG A 500 16.39 17.31 29.56
CA ARG A 500 15.92 18.56 30.20
C ARG A 500 16.59 19.84 29.68
N THR A 501 17.67 19.79 28.93
CA THR A 501 18.47 21.01 28.68
C THR A 501 18.21 21.59 27.29
N GLY A 502 17.39 22.65 27.24
CA GLY A 502 17.33 23.60 26.11
C GLY A 502 15.99 23.79 25.41
N LYS A 503 15.01 22.88 25.55
CA LYS A 503 13.71 22.97 24.83
C LYS A 503 12.98 24.29 25.03
N GLU A 504 12.83 24.72 26.29
CA GLU A 504 12.14 25.97 26.60
C GLU A 504 12.87 27.20 26.07
N ALA A 505 14.20 27.16 26.02
CA ALA A 505 14.98 28.27 25.47
C ALA A 505 14.73 28.41 23.97
N LEU A 506 14.76 27.31 23.21
CA LEU A 506 14.42 27.28 21.79
C LEU A 506 12.98 27.76 21.55
N LEU A 507 12.02 27.26 22.35
CA LEU A 507 10.63 27.68 22.22
C LEU A 507 10.42 29.17 22.53
N ARG A 508 11.06 29.70 23.59
CA ARG A 508 11.01 31.13 23.92
C ARG A 508 11.65 31.98 22.83
N GLN A 509 12.73 31.50 22.23
CA GLN A 509 13.38 32.20 21.11
C GLN A 509 12.41 32.37 19.94
N VAL A 510 11.69 31.31 19.56
CA VAL A 510 10.68 31.38 18.48
C VAL A 510 9.49 32.24 18.89
N ALA A 511 8.95 32.04 20.10
CA ALA A 511 7.79 32.77 20.60
C ALA A 511 8.02 34.29 20.70
N ASN A 512 9.26 34.70 21.00
CA ASN A 512 9.63 36.10 21.20
C ASN A 512 10.34 36.71 19.98
N ASP A 513 10.45 36.01 18.85
CA ASP A 513 11.13 36.53 17.67
C ASP A 513 10.34 37.71 17.07
N PRO A 514 10.86 38.95 17.10
CA PRO A 514 10.12 40.11 16.59
C PRO A 514 10.01 40.11 15.06
N GLN A 515 10.80 39.29 14.36
CA GLN A 515 10.77 39.21 12.90
C GLN A 515 9.67 38.28 12.37
N LEU A 516 9.08 37.44 13.23
CA LEU A 516 7.90 36.64 12.90
C LEU A 516 6.63 37.44 13.22
N SER A 517 5.65 37.41 12.31
CA SER A 517 4.34 38.02 12.57
C SER A 517 3.66 37.37 13.78
N ALA A 518 2.77 38.10 14.47
CA ALA A 518 2.10 37.58 15.66
C ALA A 518 1.26 36.32 15.37
N SER A 519 0.68 36.24 14.17
CA SER A 519 -0.14 35.11 13.70
C SER A 519 0.66 34.02 12.99
N ASP A 520 2.00 34.10 13.01
CA ASP A 520 2.84 33.13 12.33
C ASP A 520 2.63 31.70 12.89
N PRO A 521 2.38 30.69 12.05
CA PRO A 521 2.10 29.33 12.52
C PRO A 521 3.20 28.71 13.39
N LEU A 522 4.48 29.02 13.14
CA LEU A 522 5.60 28.53 13.95
C LEU A 522 5.63 29.22 15.32
N LYS A 523 5.38 30.54 15.35
CA LYS A 523 5.27 31.30 16.62
C LYS A 523 4.10 30.80 17.46
N VAL A 524 2.92 30.63 16.86
CA VAL A 524 1.74 30.05 17.51
C VAL A 524 2.04 28.65 18.03
N GLY A 525 2.67 27.80 17.21
CA GLY A 525 3.09 26.45 17.60
C GLY A 525 4.07 26.42 18.78
N ALA A 526 4.99 27.39 18.86
CA ALA A 526 5.91 27.53 19.98
C ALA A 526 5.20 27.94 21.28
N LEU A 527 4.27 28.89 21.20
CA LEU A 527 3.48 29.39 22.33
C LEU A 527 2.59 28.29 22.93
N ILE A 528 1.96 27.45 22.11
CA ILE A 528 1.15 26.31 22.58
C ILE A 528 2.00 25.25 23.29
N ARG A 529 3.22 24.99 22.79
CA ARG A 529 4.17 24.10 23.47
C ARG A 529 4.63 24.70 24.81
N LEU A 530 4.93 26.00 24.88
CA LEU A 530 5.26 26.70 26.14
C LEU A 530 4.12 26.63 27.15
N ALA A 531 2.88 26.88 26.72
CA ALA A 531 1.70 26.79 27.58
C ALA A 531 1.55 25.38 28.18
N SER A 532 1.78 24.34 27.38
CA SER A 532 1.72 22.94 27.84
C SER A 532 2.84 22.57 28.82
N ILE A 533 4.06 23.09 28.61
CA ILE A 533 5.17 22.88 29.55
C ILE A 533 4.90 23.62 30.87
N ALA A 534 4.34 24.84 30.83
CA ALA A 534 3.93 25.58 32.03
C ALA A 534 2.82 24.83 32.81
N GLN A 535 1.80 24.32 32.10
CA GLN A 535 0.74 23.48 32.68
C GLN A 535 1.30 22.23 33.36
N THR A 536 2.23 21.53 32.70
CA THR A 536 2.85 20.32 33.26
C THR A 536 3.62 20.62 34.56
N ARG A 537 4.14 21.85 34.72
CA ARG A 537 4.82 22.32 35.93
C ARG A 537 3.89 22.90 37.00
N GLY A 538 2.59 23.02 36.72
CA GLY A 538 1.62 23.65 37.61
C GLY A 538 1.63 25.20 37.58
N ASP A 539 2.36 25.81 36.64
CA ASP A 539 2.40 27.27 36.47
C ASP A 539 1.25 27.74 35.58
N LEU A 540 0.04 27.78 36.16
CA LEU A 540 -1.19 28.20 35.48
C LEU A 540 -1.12 29.64 34.94
N PRO A 541 -0.56 30.64 35.67
CA PRO A 541 -0.40 31.98 35.13
C PRO A 541 0.44 32.03 33.85
N ALA A 542 1.60 31.36 33.82
CA ALA A 542 2.44 31.31 32.62
C ALA A 542 1.77 30.54 31.48
N ALA A 543 1.04 29.46 31.79
CA ALA A 543 0.29 28.70 30.80
C ALA A 543 -0.79 29.54 30.12
N ARG A 544 -1.56 30.31 30.92
CA ARG A 544 -2.59 31.23 30.43
C ARG A 544 -1.99 32.34 29.58
N ALA A 545 -0.89 32.95 30.03
CA ALA A 545 -0.24 34.03 29.30
C ALA A 545 0.28 33.56 27.93
N ALA A 546 0.95 32.41 27.87
CA ALA A 546 1.45 31.85 26.63
C ALA A 546 0.31 31.46 25.66
N PHE A 547 -0.79 30.88 26.17
CA PHE A 547 -1.94 30.56 25.33
C PHE A 547 -2.64 31.81 24.80
N ALA A 548 -2.87 32.82 25.65
CA ALA A 548 -3.48 34.08 25.22
C ALA A 548 -2.64 34.78 24.13
N ALA A 549 -1.31 34.74 24.26
CA ALA A 549 -0.40 35.29 23.27
C ALA A 549 -0.44 34.55 21.92
N SER A 550 -0.94 33.31 21.87
CA SER A 550 -1.08 32.55 20.63
C SER A 550 -2.22 33.04 19.74
N GLY A 551 -3.17 33.80 20.30
CA GLY A 551 -4.36 34.28 19.59
C GLY A 551 -5.39 33.20 19.25
N LEU A 552 -5.17 31.94 19.63
CA LEU A 552 -6.13 30.85 19.40
C LEU A 552 -7.31 30.92 20.38
N ALA A 553 -8.50 30.65 19.86
CA ALA A 553 -9.66 30.35 20.70
C ALA A 553 -9.48 28.96 21.37
N ALA A 554 -10.20 28.72 22.48
CA ALA A 554 -10.08 27.47 23.23
C ALA A 554 -10.36 26.22 22.38
N SER A 555 -11.33 26.31 21.47
CA SER A 555 -11.73 25.25 20.52
C SER A 555 -10.85 25.15 19.27
N GLN A 556 -9.93 26.09 19.05
CA GLN A 556 -9.08 26.09 17.87
C GLN A 556 -7.84 25.21 18.05
N CYS A 557 -7.57 24.44 17.01
CA CYS A 557 -6.35 23.65 16.87
C CYS A 557 -5.25 24.53 16.26
N ALA A 558 -4.03 24.46 16.79
CA ALA A 558 -2.90 25.08 16.12
C ALA A 558 -2.59 24.29 14.85
N LEU A 559 -2.30 24.98 13.75
CA LEU A 559 -1.93 24.35 12.49
C LEU A 559 -0.66 23.49 12.65
N ILE A 560 0.32 24.02 13.39
CA ILE A 560 1.57 23.35 13.74
C ILE A 560 1.55 22.98 15.23
N ASP A 561 0.75 21.97 15.58
CA ASP A 561 0.74 21.36 16.91
C ASP A 561 1.46 20.01 16.90
N LYS A 562 1.95 19.57 18.07
CA LYS A 562 2.53 18.25 18.26
C LYS A 562 1.68 17.43 19.22
N GLN A 563 1.57 16.13 18.96
CA GLN A 563 1.07 15.20 19.96
C GLN A 563 1.82 15.38 21.29
N PRO A 564 1.11 15.51 22.42
CA PRO A 564 1.75 15.57 23.73
C PRO A 564 2.64 14.34 23.97
N ALA A 565 3.73 14.53 24.71
CA ALA A 565 4.59 13.40 25.06
C ALA A 565 3.86 12.44 26.02
N VAL A 566 4.15 11.14 25.90
CA VAL A 566 3.64 10.13 26.85
C VAL A 566 4.25 10.39 28.22
N ALA A 567 3.40 10.53 29.24
CA ALA A 567 3.79 10.64 30.64
C ALA A 567 3.98 9.25 31.28
N SER A 568 3.01 8.36 31.04
CA SER A 568 3.09 6.95 31.43
C SER A 568 2.35 6.09 30.42
N TYR A 569 2.94 4.96 30.03
CA TYR A 569 2.25 3.97 29.22
C TYR A 569 1.22 3.22 30.07
N GLY A 570 0.11 2.83 29.43
CA GLY A 570 -0.79 1.84 30.00
C GLY A 570 -0.08 0.51 30.25
N HIS A 571 -0.66 -0.34 31.09
CA HIS A 571 -0.10 -1.67 31.36
C HIS A 571 0.01 -2.49 30.07
N ASP A 572 1.02 -3.36 30.01
CA ASP A 572 1.19 -4.29 28.90
C ASP A 572 -0.08 -5.15 28.77
N ALA A 573 -0.72 -5.04 27.60
CA ALA A 573 -1.95 -5.74 27.27
C ALA A 573 -1.69 -6.89 26.29
N TYR A 574 -0.48 -7.45 26.24
CA TYR A 574 -0.19 -8.58 25.36
C TYR A 574 -1.15 -9.75 25.64
N PRO A 575 -1.98 -10.16 24.66
CA PRO A 575 -2.94 -11.25 24.88
C PRO A 575 -2.24 -12.55 25.25
N ASP A 576 -2.66 -13.20 26.33
CA ASP A 576 -2.08 -14.45 26.83
C ASP A 576 -2.09 -15.55 25.78
N GLU A 577 -3.18 -15.66 25.02
CA GLU A 577 -3.27 -16.61 23.91
C GLU A 577 -2.29 -16.27 22.79
N ALA A 578 -2.15 -14.98 22.44
CA ALA A 578 -1.18 -14.58 21.43
C ALA A 578 0.25 -14.91 21.86
N ARG A 579 0.58 -14.73 23.15
CA ARG A 579 1.87 -15.16 23.71
C ARG A 579 2.05 -16.67 23.63
N ARG A 580 1.05 -17.45 24.06
CA ARG A 580 1.07 -18.92 24.03
C ARG A 580 1.32 -19.48 22.62
N TRP A 581 0.78 -18.83 21.60
CA TRP A 581 0.92 -19.23 20.20
C TRP A 581 2.12 -18.60 19.49
N GLY A 582 2.97 -17.84 20.17
CA GLY A 582 4.13 -17.23 19.51
C GLY A 582 3.77 -16.08 18.55
N MET A 583 2.61 -15.45 18.72
CA MET A 583 2.09 -14.44 17.79
C MET A 583 2.49 -13.03 18.23
N GLY A 584 3.17 -12.29 17.35
CA GLY A 584 3.37 -10.84 17.37
C GLY A 584 2.58 -10.13 16.28
N GLY A 585 2.68 -8.81 16.26
CA GLY A 585 1.91 -7.99 15.32
C GLY A 585 1.99 -6.52 15.65
N TRP A 586 1.11 -5.73 15.05
CA TRP A 586 1.03 -4.31 15.30
C TRP A 586 -0.36 -3.76 15.03
N THR A 587 -0.66 -2.64 15.67
CA THR A 587 -1.85 -1.84 15.39
C THR A 587 -1.45 -0.39 15.21
N ARG A 588 -2.21 0.31 14.37
CA ARG A 588 -2.23 1.76 14.33
C ARG A 588 -3.48 2.23 15.03
N MET A 589 -3.28 2.96 16.11
CA MET A 589 -4.32 3.50 16.96
C MET A 589 -4.56 4.96 16.61
N GLN A 590 -5.82 5.37 16.66
CA GLN A 590 -6.26 6.77 16.60
C GLN A 590 -6.96 7.14 17.91
N PHE A 591 -6.69 8.35 18.42
CA PHE A 591 -7.29 8.83 19.66
C PHE A 591 -7.13 10.35 19.84
N ASP A 592 -7.88 10.91 20.79
CA ASP A 592 -7.75 12.27 21.27
C ASP A 592 -7.05 12.30 22.63
N VAL A 593 -6.40 13.43 22.94
CA VAL A 593 -5.84 13.71 24.27
C VAL A 593 -6.56 14.90 24.87
N ALA A 594 -7.20 14.69 26.02
CA ALA A 594 -7.84 15.75 26.80
C ALA A 594 -6.79 16.60 27.54
N ALA A 595 -7.18 17.80 27.98
CA ALA A 595 -6.28 18.73 28.68
C ALA A 595 -5.62 18.13 29.94
N ASP A 596 -6.29 17.20 30.62
CA ASP A 596 -5.80 16.49 31.78
C ASP A 596 -4.80 15.35 31.45
N GLY A 597 -4.53 15.11 30.16
CA GLY A 597 -3.64 14.06 29.67
C GLY A 597 -4.31 12.70 29.51
N THR A 598 -5.64 12.59 29.73
CA THR A 598 -6.38 11.36 29.49
C THR A 598 -6.71 11.16 28.02
N VAL A 599 -6.82 9.90 27.62
CA VAL A 599 -7.16 9.52 26.25
C VAL A 599 -8.67 9.43 26.07
N LYS A 600 -9.19 9.93 24.94
CA LYS A 600 -10.59 9.81 24.52
C LYS A 600 -10.67 9.22 23.11
N GLY A 601 -11.78 8.56 22.78
CA GLY A 601 -12.06 8.09 21.42
C GLY A 601 -11.05 7.09 20.84
N ALA A 602 -10.36 6.30 21.68
CA ALA A 602 -9.33 5.38 21.22
C ALA A 602 -9.92 4.27 20.33
N ARG A 603 -9.41 4.15 19.10
CA ARG A 603 -9.85 3.16 18.12
C ARG A 603 -8.69 2.65 17.24
N PRO A 604 -8.65 1.36 16.88
CA PRO A 604 -7.70 0.85 15.91
C PRO A 604 -8.14 1.22 14.49
N ILE A 605 -7.27 1.90 13.74
CA ILE A 605 -7.50 2.25 12.32
C ILE A 605 -6.81 1.27 11.37
N VAL A 606 -5.75 0.59 11.82
CA VAL A 606 -5.16 -0.55 11.11
C VAL A 606 -4.72 -1.59 12.13
N ALA A 607 -4.94 -2.88 11.87
CA ALA A 607 -4.41 -3.95 12.71
C ALA A 607 -3.89 -5.14 11.89
N TYR A 608 -2.73 -5.65 12.30
CA TYR A 608 -2.08 -6.83 11.76
C TYR A 608 -1.63 -7.78 12.90
N PRO A 609 -2.04 -9.07 12.88
CA PRO A 609 -3.11 -9.65 12.06
C PRO A 609 -4.49 -9.08 12.43
N PRO A 610 -5.52 -9.24 11.56
CA PRO A 610 -6.88 -8.77 11.83
C PRO A 610 -7.43 -9.31 13.15
N PHE A 611 -8.12 -8.46 13.92
CA PHE A 611 -8.84 -8.79 15.16
C PHE A 611 -8.01 -9.33 16.35
N VAL A 612 -6.72 -9.60 16.19
CA VAL A 612 -5.88 -10.15 17.28
C VAL A 612 -5.48 -9.07 18.28
N PHE A 613 -4.99 -7.93 17.79
CA PHE A 613 -4.33 -6.91 18.63
C PHE A 613 -5.15 -5.62 18.81
N GLY A 614 -6.27 -5.45 18.10
CA GLY A 614 -7.09 -4.23 18.14
C GLY A 614 -7.62 -3.91 19.55
N LYS A 615 -8.43 -4.81 20.14
CA LYS A 615 -8.97 -4.62 21.50
C LYS A 615 -7.85 -4.42 22.57
N PRO A 616 -6.79 -5.26 22.60
CA PRO A 616 -5.63 -5.03 23.47
C PRO A 616 -5.00 -3.64 23.35
N SER A 617 -4.82 -3.18 22.11
CA SER A 617 -4.22 -1.87 21.84
C SER A 617 -5.12 -0.74 22.32
N THR A 618 -6.44 -0.85 22.13
CA THR A 618 -7.41 0.10 22.68
C THR A 618 -7.36 0.15 24.20
N ALA A 619 -7.29 -0.99 24.89
CA ALA A 619 -7.19 -1.04 26.35
C ALA A 619 -5.91 -0.38 26.88
N MET A 620 -4.76 -0.67 26.25
CA MET A 620 -3.47 -0.06 26.59
C MET A 620 -3.48 1.45 26.34
N ILE A 621 -3.98 1.91 25.19
CA ILE A 621 -4.00 3.33 24.84
C ILE A 621 -4.98 4.11 25.73
N THR A 622 -6.15 3.56 26.07
CA THR A 622 -7.13 4.23 26.95
C THR A 622 -6.58 4.49 28.36
N THR A 623 -5.68 3.62 28.83
CA THR A 623 -5.02 3.75 30.14
C THR A 623 -3.69 4.50 30.09
N THR A 624 -3.19 4.79 28.89
CA THR A 624 -2.00 5.65 28.70
C THR A 624 -2.31 7.06 29.19
N ARG A 625 -1.31 7.71 29.79
CA ARG A 625 -1.37 9.11 30.20
C ARG A 625 -0.36 9.91 29.41
N PHE A 626 -0.83 11.02 28.89
CA PHE A 626 -0.04 12.01 28.19
C PHE A 626 0.26 13.20 29.09
N ASN A 627 1.30 13.97 28.78
CA ASN A 627 1.57 15.22 29.46
C ASN A 627 0.37 16.17 29.29
N LYS A 628 0.02 16.85 30.38
CA LYS A 628 -1.09 17.80 30.40
C LYS A 628 -0.83 18.95 29.42
N THR A 629 -1.84 19.31 28.66
CA THR A 629 -1.81 20.48 27.77
C THR A 629 -2.71 21.56 28.33
N TYR A 630 -2.31 22.83 28.22
CA TYR A 630 -3.17 23.92 28.65
C TYR A 630 -4.31 24.15 27.66
N ARG A 631 -5.55 24.08 28.13
CA ARG A 631 -6.75 24.54 27.40
C ARG A 631 -7.64 25.34 28.35
N PRO A 632 -8.07 26.57 28.00
CA PRO A 632 -8.85 27.42 28.90
C PRO A 632 -10.17 26.81 29.38
N ASP A 633 -10.81 26.00 28.54
CA ASP A 633 -12.09 25.33 28.78
C ASP A 633 -11.93 23.89 29.30
N GLY A 634 -10.70 23.38 29.42
CA GLY A 634 -10.41 21.99 29.79
C GLY A 634 -10.81 20.97 28.71
N GLY A 635 -11.12 21.42 27.49
CA GLY A 635 -11.52 20.57 26.37
C GLY A 635 -10.39 19.68 25.83
N VAL A 636 -10.72 18.94 24.76
CA VAL A 636 -9.70 18.25 23.96
C VAL A 636 -8.92 19.28 23.14
N GLY A 637 -7.61 19.10 23.03
CA GLY A 637 -6.81 19.88 22.10
C GLY A 637 -7.01 19.42 20.66
N CYS A 638 -5.95 19.43 19.86
CA CYS A 638 -5.98 18.82 18.53
C CYS A 638 -6.25 17.31 18.65
N GLY A 639 -7.32 16.82 18.04
CA GLY A 639 -7.72 15.41 18.12
C GLY A 639 -7.03 14.47 17.12
N ALA A 640 -7.48 13.22 17.07
CA ALA A 640 -7.18 12.19 16.10
C ALA A 640 -5.67 11.95 15.87
N PHE A 641 -4.90 11.97 16.95
CA PHE A 641 -3.50 11.53 16.92
C PHE A 641 -3.41 10.07 16.53
N THR A 642 -2.31 9.71 15.87
CA THR A 642 -2.05 8.31 15.53
C THR A 642 -0.76 7.83 16.17
N THR A 643 -0.77 6.60 16.67
CA THR A 643 0.43 5.92 17.15
C THR A 643 0.41 4.46 16.75
N ASN A 644 1.58 3.86 16.56
CA ASN A 644 1.69 2.43 16.34
C ASN A 644 1.99 1.72 17.65
N VAL A 645 1.23 0.69 17.97
CA VAL A 645 1.52 -0.26 19.06
C VAL A 645 2.10 -1.51 18.43
N ARG A 646 3.27 -1.96 18.87
CA ARG A 646 3.93 -3.16 18.35
C ARG A 646 4.01 -4.23 19.43
N TYR A 647 3.60 -5.44 19.06
CA TYR A 647 3.65 -6.63 19.90
C TYR A 647 4.80 -7.50 19.41
N LYS A 648 5.85 -7.58 20.22
CA LYS A 648 7.02 -8.43 19.96
C LYS A 648 7.22 -9.33 21.16
N LEU A 649 7.40 -10.63 20.91
CA LEU A 649 7.90 -11.53 21.95
C LEU A 649 9.39 -11.26 22.14
N GLY A 650 9.82 -11.15 23.39
CA GLY A 650 11.25 -11.06 23.71
C GLY A 650 11.98 -12.27 23.13
N GLY A 651 13.12 -12.01 22.48
CA GLY A 651 14.07 -13.06 22.11
C GLY A 651 14.83 -13.56 23.32
#